data_AF-A0A094RNU8-F1
#
_entry.id   AF-A0A094RNU8-F1
#
_cell.length_a   1.000
_cell.length_b   1.000
_cell.length_c   1.000
_cell.angle_alpha   90.00
_cell.angle_beta   90.00
_cell.angle_gamma   90.00
#
_symmetry.space_group_name_H-M   'P 1'
#
loop_
_entity.id
_entity.type
_entity.pdbx_description
1 polymer ?
#
loop_
_entity_poly.entity_id
_entity_poly.type
_entity_poly.pdbx_seq_one_letter_code
_entity_poly.pdbx_strand_id
1 'polypeptide(L)'
;MTTIDTNTTDAENTPPVDPNAVSITINGRTVAARKGELIIAAADRADEYIPRFCYHPRMSSVGMCRQCLVEVEGPRGPMMVVSCMTPVADGQIVRTDTPQVKRAHEGMIELLLANHPLDCPVCDKGGECPLQDQAFSHGAGESRFVEEKRHYEKPIPISDLVLLDRERCILCDRCTRFADEVAGDPLISFTQRGNNTQVMTFPDEPFASYFSGNTVQICPVGALTATPYRFKARPWDLEQRESTCTSCSVGCRTVVQSSRDELLRFQGVDSDPVNWGWLCDRGRFNFQSTNSEDRLVTPQVKSGDSFTTVTWSEALDTVARTVRHARPGSVALIGGARGTNEDAFMWAKVADALGVTMRDAQLDDGLPSSIYSYAQATIDSTCAGGTVIVVAPDLKEELPVLFLRLRDAAEKKRVRIIEVSSHQTGLTKYAWRSVQAEPGTSAAALAALLSENAVATQIHSGAVTIVAGRGNLAESANHVMAAVDAVISAVPSAAVLPALRRGNVRGALSVGLAPSDGNDTAAILEAAANGKVDCLILLGADPLSDVADADLARRGIAGAKFVVAVDTFLSPSAAHADIVLPAAAYGEKDGTTMNLEGRVTNVVQKITPRGTSRADWMIAAELLSVLGHDSSVSTLADVQRDMAKAIPGFGATTTAVAIKRDGVVVTVPVAAHSNVVASAPPRNSYEFRLNVSRKLYDRAISTLTSPALENLAPGAQVLVNPLDLDRVGAPEGGNVRVSNNNSSLVLPVHSSPSVPRGVALVPFNQPGADIRELIRRSDSIVDVRIESI
;
A
#
# COMPACT_ATOMS: atom_id res chain seq x y z
N MET A 1 -19.69 -47.69 9.45
CA MET A 1 -20.65 -48.37 8.56
C MET A 1 -22.02 -47.77 8.87
N THR A 2 -22.35 -46.68 8.20
CA THR A 2 -23.66 -46.04 8.26
C THR A 2 -23.79 -45.26 6.97
N THR A 3 -24.53 -45.86 6.05
CA THR A 3 -24.88 -45.39 4.71
C THR A 3 -25.81 -44.19 4.83
N ILE A 4 -25.45 -43.09 4.15
CA ILE A 4 -26.36 -42.00 3.83
C ILE A 4 -26.51 -42.02 2.31
N ASP A 5 -27.76 -42.19 1.88
CA ASP A 5 -28.21 -42.28 0.50
C ASP A 5 -27.80 -41.05 -0.31
N THR A 6 -26.99 -41.27 -1.35
CA THR A 6 -26.74 -40.31 -2.43
C THR A 6 -27.67 -40.66 -3.60
N ASN A 7 -28.84 -40.06 -3.65
CA ASN A 7 -29.66 -40.00 -4.86
C ASN A 7 -30.64 -38.82 -4.79
N THR A 8 -30.10 -37.62 -4.99
CA THR A 8 -30.83 -36.50 -5.58
C THR A 8 -29.99 -35.97 -6.72
N THR A 9 -30.50 -36.15 -7.92
CA THR A 9 -29.99 -35.65 -9.19
C THR A 9 -30.07 -34.12 -9.22
N ASP A 10 -28.96 -33.45 -8.92
CA ASP A 10 -28.72 -32.06 -9.34
C ASP A 10 -28.17 -32.09 -10.78
N ALA A 11 -29.08 -32.34 -11.73
CA ALA A 11 -28.85 -31.97 -13.12
C ALA A 11 -29.37 -30.53 -13.30
N GLU A 12 -28.57 -29.71 -13.98
CA GLU A 12 -28.84 -28.34 -14.42
C GLU A 12 -28.49 -27.20 -13.43
N ASN A 13 -27.19 -27.06 -13.20
CA ASN A 13 -26.58 -25.73 -13.17
C ASN A 13 -25.19 -25.78 -13.83
N THR A 14 -25.15 -26.25 -15.08
CA THR A 14 -23.95 -26.16 -15.90
C THR A 14 -23.76 -24.69 -16.25
N PRO A 15 -22.64 -24.03 -15.88
CA PRO A 15 -22.38 -22.67 -16.32
C PRO A 15 -22.48 -22.61 -17.85
N PRO A 16 -23.04 -21.52 -18.42
CA PRO A 16 -23.16 -21.40 -19.87
C PRO A 16 -21.80 -21.66 -20.51
N VAL A 17 -21.75 -22.61 -21.45
CA VAL A 17 -20.54 -22.95 -22.20
C VAL A 17 -20.04 -21.67 -22.85
N ASP A 18 -18.85 -21.22 -22.45
CA ASP A 18 -18.23 -20.02 -23.02
C ASP A 18 -18.17 -20.19 -24.55
N PRO A 19 -18.80 -19.30 -25.34
CA PRO A 19 -18.81 -19.40 -26.81
C PRO A 19 -17.40 -19.32 -27.43
N ASN A 20 -16.37 -19.01 -26.63
CA ASN A 20 -14.95 -19.02 -27.00
C ASN A 20 -14.15 -20.16 -26.37
N ALA A 21 -14.79 -21.16 -25.75
CA ALA A 21 -14.09 -22.33 -25.23
C ALA A 21 -13.53 -23.18 -26.37
N VAL A 22 -12.25 -23.52 -26.28
CA VAL A 22 -11.58 -24.49 -27.16
C VAL A 22 -11.13 -25.67 -26.31
N SER A 23 -11.22 -26.87 -26.88
CA SER A 23 -10.82 -28.09 -26.18
C SER A 23 -9.40 -28.48 -26.62
N ILE A 24 -8.46 -28.58 -25.69
CA ILE A 24 -7.11 -29.09 -25.96
C ILE A 24 -6.84 -30.35 -25.14
N THR A 25 -5.92 -31.18 -25.60
CA THR A 25 -5.47 -32.37 -24.88
C THR A 25 -4.04 -32.16 -24.42
N ILE A 26 -3.79 -32.09 -23.11
CA ILE A 26 -2.44 -32.01 -22.54
C ILE A 26 -2.12 -33.34 -21.84
N ASN A 27 -1.09 -34.06 -22.29
CA ASN A 27 -0.69 -35.37 -21.75
C ASN A 27 -1.86 -36.37 -21.65
N GLY A 28 -2.74 -36.38 -22.64
CA GLY A 28 -3.93 -37.24 -22.69
C GLY A 28 -5.12 -36.76 -21.85
N ARG A 29 -5.01 -35.64 -21.13
CA ARG A 29 -6.11 -35.01 -20.39
C ARG A 29 -6.74 -33.88 -21.18
N THR A 30 -8.07 -33.92 -21.34
CA THR A 30 -8.81 -32.84 -21.97
C THR A 30 -8.90 -31.63 -21.04
N VAL A 31 -8.49 -30.47 -21.52
CA VAL A 31 -8.50 -29.19 -20.81
C VAL A 31 -9.32 -28.19 -21.62
N ALA A 32 -10.32 -27.58 -20.98
CA ALA A 32 -11.06 -26.47 -21.56
C ALA A 32 -10.21 -25.19 -21.47
N ALA A 33 -9.84 -24.64 -22.62
CA ALA A 33 -9.06 -23.42 -22.76
C ALA A 33 -9.88 -22.29 -23.40
N ARG A 34 -9.44 -21.05 -23.21
CA ARG A 34 -10.06 -19.89 -23.87
C ARG A 34 -9.38 -19.64 -25.20
N LYS A 35 -10.13 -19.36 -26.26
CA LYS A 35 -9.55 -18.99 -27.56
C LYS A 35 -8.54 -17.84 -27.40
N GLY A 36 -7.31 -18.05 -27.86
CA GLY A 36 -6.21 -17.08 -27.74
C GLY A 36 -5.42 -17.14 -26.42
N GLU A 37 -5.84 -17.97 -25.45
CA GLU A 37 -5.05 -18.31 -24.27
C GLU A 37 -3.73 -18.98 -24.70
N LEU A 38 -2.65 -18.75 -23.97
CA LEU A 38 -1.37 -19.40 -24.24
C LEU A 38 -1.39 -20.83 -23.69
N ILE A 39 -0.74 -21.78 -24.37
CA ILE A 39 -0.63 -23.18 -23.91
C ILE A 39 -0.14 -23.24 -22.45
N ILE A 40 0.87 -22.43 -22.09
CA ILE A 40 1.40 -22.42 -20.72
C ILE A 40 0.38 -21.99 -19.66
N ALA A 41 -0.51 -21.04 -20.00
CA ALA A 41 -1.52 -20.54 -19.07
C ALA A 41 -2.67 -21.56 -18.92
N ALA A 42 -3.05 -22.21 -20.02
CA ALA A 42 -4.02 -23.30 -19.99
C ALA A 42 -3.49 -24.51 -19.20
N ALA A 43 -2.20 -24.82 -19.32
CA ALA A 43 -1.53 -25.86 -18.55
C ALA A 43 -1.49 -25.52 -17.05
N ASP A 44 -1.09 -24.29 -16.68
CA ASP A 44 -1.07 -23.86 -15.28
C ASP A 44 -2.47 -23.94 -14.62
N ARG A 45 -3.53 -23.58 -15.36
CA ARG A 45 -4.92 -23.69 -14.87
C ARG A 45 -5.42 -25.14 -14.77
N ALA A 46 -4.77 -26.07 -15.46
CA ALA A 46 -5.04 -27.50 -15.38
C ALA A 46 -4.10 -28.24 -14.41
N ASP A 47 -3.37 -27.50 -13.58
CA ASP A 47 -2.36 -28.02 -12.64
C ASP A 47 -1.24 -28.83 -13.33
N GLU A 48 -0.93 -28.52 -14.60
CA GLU A 48 0.15 -29.14 -15.37
C GLU A 48 1.34 -28.17 -15.46
N TYR A 49 2.42 -28.50 -14.75
CA TYR A 49 3.61 -27.65 -14.67
C TYR A 49 4.49 -27.80 -15.94
N ILE A 50 4.70 -26.71 -16.68
CA ILE A 50 5.68 -26.64 -17.78
C ILE A 50 6.92 -25.84 -17.35
N PRO A 51 8.14 -26.39 -17.37
CA PRO A 51 9.37 -25.69 -16.97
C PRO A 51 9.56 -24.30 -17.60
N ARG A 52 9.98 -23.30 -16.81
CA ARG A 52 10.00 -21.90 -17.24
C ARG A 52 10.92 -20.99 -16.43
N PHE A 53 11.45 -19.95 -17.07
CA PHE A 53 12.17 -18.86 -16.40
C PHE A 53 11.72 -17.45 -16.80
N CYS A 54 11.51 -17.16 -18.09
CA CYS A 54 11.16 -15.80 -18.54
C CYS A 54 9.66 -15.47 -18.41
N TYR A 55 8.81 -16.50 -18.44
CA TYR A 55 7.35 -16.34 -18.35
C TYR A 55 6.93 -15.89 -16.95
N HIS A 56 5.95 -14.98 -16.88
CA HIS A 56 5.28 -14.55 -15.66
C HIS A 56 3.84 -14.17 -16.04
N PRO A 57 2.80 -14.61 -15.29
CA PRO A 57 1.41 -14.47 -15.72
C PRO A 57 0.90 -13.02 -15.83
N ARG A 58 1.55 -12.08 -15.13
CA ARG A 58 1.17 -10.66 -15.10
C ARG A 58 1.99 -9.75 -16.04
N MET A 59 2.82 -10.33 -16.92
CA MET A 59 3.64 -9.59 -17.88
C MET A 59 3.52 -10.23 -19.27
N SER A 60 3.85 -9.50 -20.31
CA SER A 60 3.89 -10.04 -21.68
C SER A 60 4.88 -11.19 -21.79
N SER A 61 4.67 -12.07 -22.76
CA SER A 61 5.54 -13.23 -22.96
C SER A 61 6.58 -12.95 -24.04
N VAL A 62 7.83 -13.33 -23.75
CA VAL A 62 9.02 -13.02 -24.60
C VAL A 62 9.75 -14.24 -25.15
N GLY A 63 9.46 -15.45 -24.65
CA GLY A 63 10.06 -16.69 -25.15
C GLY A 63 11.58 -16.79 -25.04
N MET A 64 12.24 -15.94 -24.23
CA MET A 64 13.70 -15.83 -24.16
C MET A 64 14.39 -17.10 -23.64
N CYS A 65 13.86 -17.70 -22.56
CA CYS A 65 14.55 -18.81 -21.88
C CYS A 65 14.46 -20.16 -22.59
N ARG A 66 13.49 -20.33 -23.50
CA ARG A 66 13.20 -21.59 -24.23
C ARG A 66 12.97 -22.85 -23.36
N GLN A 67 12.94 -22.74 -22.04
CA GLN A 67 12.71 -23.84 -21.13
C GLN A 67 11.27 -24.42 -21.22
N CYS A 68 10.31 -23.63 -21.70
CA CYS A 68 8.90 -24.03 -21.86
C CYS A 68 8.59 -24.73 -23.18
N LEU A 69 9.59 -25.36 -23.79
CA LEU A 69 9.43 -26.12 -25.02
C LEU A 69 8.54 -27.35 -24.76
N VAL A 70 7.52 -27.53 -25.59
CA VAL A 70 6.58 -28.65 -25.58
C VAL A 70 6.38 -29.16 -27.00
N GLU A 71 5.89 -30.38 -27.13
CA GLU A 71 5.58 -30.98 -28.41
C GLU A 71 4.09 -30.81 -28.71
N VAL A 72 3.77 -30.27 -29.89
CA VAL A 72 2.39 -30.09 -30.37
C VAL A 72 2.19 -30.93 -31.62
N GLU A 73 1.08 -31.65 -31.67
CA GLU A 73 0.72 -32.44 -32.85
C GLU A 73 0.30 -31.52 -34.00
N GLY A 74 1.02 -31.59 -35.12
CA GLY A 74 0.74 -30.82 -36.32
C GLY A 74 0.47 -31.70 -37.54
N PRO A 75 0.06 -31.11 -38.69
CA PRO A 75 -0.32 -31.86 -39.89
C PRO A 75 0.81 -32.72 -40.50
N ARG A 76 2.07 -32.43 -40.16
CA ARG A 76 3.26 -33.12 -40.66
C ARG A 76 3.96 -33.95 -39.58
N GLY A 77 3.26 -34.23 -38.48
CA GLY A 77 3.80 -34.87 -37.29
C GLY A 77 4.07 -33.88 -36.15
N PRO A 78 4.68 -34.36 -35.05
CA PRO A 78 4.91 -33.54 -33.86
C PRO A 78 5.94 -32.44 -34.11
N MET A 79 5.66 -31.23 -33.61
CA MET A 79 6.54 -30.07 -33.71
C MET A 79 6.84 -29.48 -32.33
N MET A 80 8.08 -29.08 -32.11
CA MET A 80 8.49 -28.38 -30.89
C MET A 80 8.10 -26.91 -30.95
N VAL A 81 7.35 -26.45 -29.96
CA VAL A 81 6.92 -25.06 -29.85
C VAL A 81 7.16 -24.53 -28.44
N VAL A 82 7.27 -23.21 -28.30
CA VAL A 82 7.33 -22.57 -26.98
C VAL A 82 5.92 -22.35 -26.44
N SER A 83 5.57 -23.03 -25.34
CA SER A 83 4.20 -22.97 -24.80
C SER A 83 3.80 -21.56 -24.33
N CYS A 84 4.77 -20.72 -23.98
CA CYS A 84 4.52 -19.37 -23.51
C CYS A 84 4.20 -18.36 -24.63
N MET A 85 4.36 -18.69 -25.91
CA MET A 85 4.02 -17.80 -27.03
C MET A 85 3.07 -18.44 -28.03
N THR A 86 2.69 -19.70 -27.80
CA THR A 86 1.81 -20.44 -28.70
C THR A 86 0.40 -20.39 -28.13
N PRO A 87 -0.56 -19.77 -28.82
CA PRO A 87 -1.96 -19.82 -28.43
C PRO A 87 -2.53 -21.22 -28.59
N VAL A 88 -3.54 -21.53 -27.78
CA VAL A 88 -4.32 -22.76 -27.91
C VAL A 88 -5.17 -22.75 -29.18
N ALA A 89 -5.30 -23.91 -29.82
CA ALA A 89 -6.20 -24.15 -30.93
C ALA A 89 -7.14 -25.32 -30.61
N ASP A 90 -8.36 -25.31 -31.16
CA ASP A 90 -9.32 -26.38 -30.90
C ASP A 90 -8.83 -27.74 -31.40
N GLY A 91 -9.00 -28.77 -30.58
CA GLY A 91 -8.50 -30.13 -30.83
C GLY A 91 -6.98 -30.29 -30.73
N GLN A 92 -6.24 -29.27 -30.29
CA GLN A 92 -4.78 -29.32 -30.23
C GLN A 92 -4.30 -30.33 -29.17
N ILE A 93 -3.34 -31.18 -29.56
CA ILE A 93 -2.71 -32.16 -28.67
C ILE A 93 -1.32 -31.65 -28.29
N VAL A 94 -1.07 -31.51 -26.99
CA VAL A 94 0.17 -31.03 -26.39
C VAL A 94 0.77 -32.15 -25.52
N ARG A 95 2.06 -32.40 -25.68
CA ARG A 95 2.83 -33.35 -24.86
C ARG A 95 4.00 -32.63 -24.20
N THR A 96 4.13 -32.78 -22.88
CA THR A 96 5.15 -32.08 -22.08
C THR A 96 6.31 -32.98 -21.62
N ASP A 97 6.21 -34.30 -21.83
CA ASP A 97 7.09 -35.31 -21.24
C ASP A 97 7.74 -36.27 -22.26
N THR A 98 7.73 -35.93 -23.55
CA THR A 98 8.32 -36.79 -24.59
C THR A 98 9.86 -36.84 -24.48
N PRO A 99 10.52 -37.91 -24.98
CA PRO A 99 11.98 -37.98 -24.99
C PRO A 99 12.66 -36.78 -25.69
N GLN A 100 12.00 -36.20 -26.69
CA GLN A 100 12.48 -35.02 -27.38
C GLN A 100 12.34 -33.76 -26.52
N VAL A 101 11.22 -33.59 -25.81
CA VAL A 101 11.01 -32.48 -24.87
C VAL A 101 12.04 -32.55 -23.74
N LYS A 102 12.25 -33.72 -23.14
CA LYS A 102 13.25 -33.93 -22.09
C LYS A 102 14.66 -33.54 -22.57
N ARG A 103 15.08 -34.01 -23.74
CA ARG A 103 16.39 -33.65 -24.33
C ARG A 103 16.52 -32.15 -24.59
N ALA A 104 15.43 -31.48 -24.99
CA ALA A 104 15.43 -30.04 -25.19
C ALA A 104 15.60 -29.28 -23.87
N HIS A 105 14.91 -29.70 -22.80
CA HIS A 105 15.05 -29.10 -21.48
C HIS A 105 16.46 -29.28 -20.92
N GLU A 106 17.03 -30.48 -21.01
CA GLU A 106 18.41 -30.77 -20.59
C GLU A 106 19.42 -29.86 -21.32
N GLY A 107 19.27 -29.71 -22.63
CA GLY A 107 20.13 -28.83 -23.44
C GLY A 107 19.99 -27.35 -23.08
N MET A 108 18.78 -26.87 -22.78
CA MET A 108 18.57 -25.47 -22.37
C MET A 108 19.20 -25.19 -21.01
N ILE A 109 19.03 -26.10 -20.04
CA ILE A 109 19.68 -26.00 -18.73
C ILE A 109 21.20 -25.98 -18.88
N GLU A 110 21.78 -26.86 -19.70
CA GLU A 110 23.22 -26.89 -19.93
C GLU A 110 23.75 -25.56 -20.50
N LEU A 111 23.04 -24.95 -21.45
CA LEU A 111 23.40 -23.64 -22.01
C LEU A 111 23.28 -22.50 -20.98
N LEU A 112 22.23 -22.51 -20.15
CA LEU A 112 22.07 -21.50 -19.09
C LEU A 112 23.17 -21.62 -18.02
N LEU A 113 23.60 -22.83 -17.71
CA LEU A 113 24.65 -23.11 -16.73
C LEU A 113 26.07 -22.91 -17.26
N ALA A 114 26.28 -22.81 -18.58
CA ALA A 114 27.59 -22.64 -19.20
C ALA A 114 28.38 -21.50 -18.52
N ASN A 115 27.76 -20.34 -18.35
CA ASN A 115 28.36 -19.16 -17.73
C ASN A 115 27.85 -18.84 -16.31
N HIS A 116 26.89 -19.62 -15.76
CA HIS A 116 26.41 -19.37 -14.40
C HIS A 116 27.50 -19.71 -13.37
N PRO A 117 27.79 -18.83 -12.39
CA PRO A 117 28.86 -19.04 -11.42
C PRO A 117 28.49 -20.14 -10.43
N LEU A 118 29.51 -20.82 -9.88
CA LEU A 118 29.35 -21.88 -8.88
C LEU A 118 29.16 -21.32 -7.46
N ASP A 119 28.30 -20.30 -7.34
CA ASP A 119 28.06 -19.55 -6.11
C ASP A 119 26.98 -20.19 -5.21
N CYS A 120 26.35 -21.31 -5.60
CA CYS A 120 25.20 -21.90 -4.90
C CYS A 120 25.36 -21.99 -3.37
N PRO A 121 26.52 -22.39 -2.81
CA PRO A 121 26.71 -22.47 -1.35
C PRO A 121 26.70 -21.11 -0.64
N VAL A 122 27.00 -20.02 -1.35
CA VAL A 122 27.08 -18.65 -0.79
C VAL A 122 25.95 -17.74 -1.27
N CYS A 123 25.21 -18.13 -2.31
CA CYS A 123 24.11 -17.38 -2.89
C CYS A 123 22.89 -17.28 -1.96
N ASP A 124 22.39 -16.06 -1.72
CA ASP A 124 21.22 -15.82 -0.84
C ASP A 124 19.90 -16.36 -1.41
N LYS A 125 19.84 -16.62 -2.72
CA LYS A 125 18.68 -17.24 -3.39
C LYS A 125 18.71 -18.77 -3.28
N GLY A 126 19.79 -19.37 -2.76
CA GLY A 126 19.91 -20.82 -2.66
C GLY A 126 18.76 -21.44 -1.87
N GLY A 127 18.11 -22.47 -2.41
CA GLY A 127 16.92 -23.08 -1.82
C GLY A 127 15.57 -22.43 -2.22
N GLU A 128 15.60 -21.25 -2.86
CA GLU A 128 14.42 -20.63 -3.49
C GLU A 128 14.72 -20.20 -4.94
N CYS A 129 15.67 -20.87 -5.58
CA CYS A 129 16.19 -20.54 -6.90
C CYS A 129 15.58 -21.49 -7.95
N PRO A 130 14.61 -21.04 -8.78
CA PRO A 130 14.06 -21.87 -9.84
C PRO A 130 15.11 -22.49 -10.77
N LEU A 131 16.25 -21.81 -11.01
CA LEU A 131 17.34 -22.38 -11.82
C LEU A 131 17.99 -23.59 -11.13
N GLN A 132 18.16 -23.54 -9.81
CA GLN A 132 18.68 -24.65 -9.03
C GLN A 132 17.72 -25.85 -9.08
N ASP A 133 16.43 -25.61 -8.85
CA ASP A 133 15.41 -26.66 -8.84
C ASP A 133 15.25 -27.33 -10.20
N GLN A 134 15.27 -26.53 -11.28
CA GLN A 134 15.18 -27.02 -12.65
C GLN A 134 16.48 -27.65 -13.15
N ALA A 135 17.65 -27.22 -12.66
CA ALA A 135 18.90 -27.91 -12.94
C ALA A 135 18.90 -29.33 -12.34
N PHE A 136 18.33 -29.51 -11.15
CA PHE A 136 18.18 -30.82 -10.53
C PHE A 136 17.12 -31.69 -11.23
N SER A 137 15.95 -31.13 -11.55
CA SER A 137 14.81 -31.90 -12.08
C SER A 137 14.85 -32.12 -13.60
N HIS A 138 15.45 -31.21 -14.36
CA HIS A 138 15.44 -31.21 -15.83
C HIS A 138 16.84 -31.08 -16.46
N GLY A 139 17.91 -31.10 -15.66
CA GLY A 139 19.28 -31.07 -16.15
C GLY A 139 19.87 -32.48 -16.36
N ALA A 140 20.92 -32.57 -17.16
CA ALA A 140 21.63 -33.83 -17.42
C ALA A 140 22.53 -34.30 -16.26
N GLY A 141 22.69 -33.50 -15.19
CA GLY A 141 23.55 -33.76 -14.03
C GLY A 141 25.04 -33.45 -14.26
N GLU A 142 25.52 -33.58 -15.50
CA GLU A 142 26.88 -33.25 -15.92
C GLU A 142 26.86 -32.18 -17.03
N SER A 143 27.93 -31.39 -17.14
CA SER A 143 28.09 -30.39 -18.21
C SER A 143 29.27 -30.75 -19.11
N ARG A 144 29.10 -30.55 -20.42
CA ARG A 144 30.17 -30.71 -21.41
C ARG A 144 31.07 -29.47 -21.54
N PHE A 145 30.64 -28.33 -20.99
CA PHE A 145 31.40 -27.09 -20.99
C PHE A 145 32.53 -27.15 -19.96
N VAL A 146 33.77 -26.94 -20.41
CA VAL A 146 34.99 -26.97 -19.59
C VAL A 146 35.74 -25.64 -19.59
N GLU A 147 35.23 -24.67 -20.35
CA GLU A 147 35.78 -23.34 -20.47
C GLU A 147 35.66 -22.55 -19.17
N GLU A 148 36.53 -21.55 -19.04
CA GLU A 148 36.45 -20.58 -17.94
C GLU A 148 35.13 -19.82 -17.99
N LYS A 149 34.45 -19.72 -16.84
CA LYS A 149 33.18 -19.00 -16.71
C LYS A 149 33.42 -17.49 -16.74
N ARG A 150 32.42 -16.75 -17.23
CA ARG A 150 32.49 -15.28 -17.24
C ARG A 150 32.71 -14.69 -15.85
N HIS A 151 33.56 -13.65 -15.78
CA HIS A 151 33.80 -12.89 -14.56
C HIS A 151 33.42 -11.41 -14.68
N TYR A 152 32.74 -10.87 -13.67
CA TYR A 152 32.32 -9.48 -13.55
C TYR A 152 32.44 -9.00 -12.10
N GLU A 153 32.55 -7.68 -11.94
CA GLU A 153 32.38 -7.03 -10.63
C GLU A 153 31.03 -7.40 -9.99
N LYS A 154 31.07 -7.79 -8.71
CA LYS A 154 29.91 -8.19 -7.91
C LYS A 154 30.13 -7.92 -6.41
N PRO A 155 29.16 -7.39 -5.65
CA PRO A 155 27.88 -6.82 -6.09
C PRO A 155 28.02 -5.38 -6.58
N ILE A 156 27.12 -4.95 -7.48
CA ILE A 156 27.00 -3.54 -7.91
C ILE A 156 25.73 -2.94 -7.28
N PRO A 157 25.82 -1.80 -6.57
CA PRO A 157 24.64 -1.09 -6.13
C PRO A 157 23.96 -0.40 -7.31
N ILE A 158 22.73 -0.81 -7.63
CA ILE A 158 21.92 -0.18 -8.69
C ILE A 158 20.87 0.79 -8.10
N SER A 159 20.59 0.67 -6.80
CA SER A 159 19.89 1.63 -5.97
C SER A 159 20.29 1.40 -4.50
N ASP A 160 19.82 2.24 -3.58
CA ASP A 160 20.06 2.04 -2.14
C ASP A 160 19.45 0.72 -1.62
N LEU A 161 18.40 0.22 -2.30
CA LEU A 161 17.62 -0.94 -1.89
C LEU A 161 18.01 -2.24 -2.61
N VAL A 162 18.63 -2.15 -3.79
CA VAL A 162 18.87 -3.30 -4.68
C VAL A 162 20.32 -3.39 -5.15
N LEU A 163 20.89 -4.58 -5.00
CA LEU A 163 22.22 -4.96 -5.44
C LEU A 163 22.15 -5.94 -6.61
N LEU A 164 23.08 -5.81 -7.56
CA LEU A 164 23.18 -6.61 -8.78
C LEU A 164 24.48 -7.42 -8.85
N ASP A 165 24.37 -8.75 -8.89
CA ASP A 165 25.44 -9.69 -9.20
C ASP A 165 25.29 -10.18 -10.66
N ARG A 166 25.94 -9.48 -11.61
CA ARG A 166 25.74 -9.70 -13.06
C ARG A 166 26.04 -11.10 -13.55
N GLU A 167 27.04 -11.77 -12.97
CA GLU A 167 27.44 -13.13 -13.35
C GLU A 167 26.30 -14.14 -13.18
N ARG A 168 25.41 -13.92 -12.20
CA ARG A 168 24.31 -14.84 -11.90
C ARG A 168 23.11 -14.66 -12.84
N CYS A 169 23.06 -13.59 -13.63
CA CYS A 169 21.92 -13.28 -14.49
C CYS A 169 21.81 -14.26 -15.67
N ILE A 170 20.61 -14.80 -15.90
CA ILE A 170 20.29 -15.69 -17.03
C ILE A 170 19.54 -14.97 -18.17
N LEU A 171 19.55 -13.64 -18.20
CA LEU A 171 18.94 -12.81 -19.25
C LEU A 171 17.46 -13.15 -19.54
N CYS A 172 16.69 -13.48 -18.50
CA CYS A 172 15.29 -13.89 -18.65
C CYS A 172 14.31 -12.74 -18.90
N ASP A 173 14.79 -11.48 -18.84
CA ASP A 173 14.02 -10.27 -19.10
C ASP A 173 12.91 -9.96 -18.07
N ARG A 174 12.80 -10.68 -16.94
CA ARG A 174 11.75 -10.40 -15.93
C ARG A 174 11.89 -9.04 -15.27
N CYS A 175 13.10 -8.62 -14.93
CA CYS A 175 13.34 -7.38 -14.17
C CYS A 175 13.11 -6.13 -15.04
N THR A 176 13.69 -6.11 -16.23
CA THR A 176 13.52 -5.10 -17.28
C THR A 176 12.05 -4.97 -17.69
N ARG A 177 11.38 -6.10 -17.94
CA ARG A 177 9.96 -6.13 -18.31
C ARG A 177 9.02 -5.71 -17.20
N PHE A 178 9.32 -6.06 -15.94
CA PHE A 178 8.57 -5.54 -14.80
C PHE A 178 8.72 -4.02 -14.68
N ALA A 179 9.94 -3.51 -14.79
CA ALA A 179 10.24 -2.09 -14.68
C ALA A 179 9.47 -1.29 -15.75
N ASP A 180 9.41 -1.78 -16.97
CA ASP A 180 8.66 -1.18 -18.08
C ASP A 180 7.14 -1.41 -17.95
N GLU A 181 6.68 -2.66 -18.06
CA GLU A 181 5.26 -3.00 -18.23
C GLU A 181 4.42 -2.90 -16.96
N VAL A 182 5.02 -3.00 -15.77
CA VAL A 182 4.28 -3.02 -14.49
C VAL A 182 4.53 -1.76 -13.68
N ALA A 183 5.79 -1.40 -13.42
CA ALA A 183 6.13 -0.19 -12.65
C ALA A 183 5.98 1.11 -13.48
N GLY A 184 6.39 1.08 -14.75
CA GLY A 184 6.33 2.25 -15.65
C GLY A 184 7.55 3.14 -15.50
N ASP A 185 8.63 2.55 -14.97
CA ASP A 185 9.91 3.15 -14.64
C ASP A 185 11.01 2.32 -15.31
N PRO A 186 11.22 2.43 -16.64
CA PRO A 186 12.16 1.59 -17.40
C PRO A 186 13.64 1.98 -17.17
N LEU A 187 14.05 2.03 -15.90
CA LEU A 187 15.35 2.48 -15.40
C LEU A 187 16.40 1.35 -15.34
N ILE A 188 16.00 0.13 -15.68
CA ILE A 188 16.88 -1.06 -15.76
C ILE A 188 16.64 -1.74 -17.11
N SER A 189 17.70 -1.98 -17.88
CA SER A 189 17.61 -2.48 -19.25
C SER A 189 18.79 -3.37 -19.65
N PHE A 190 18.69 -3.99 -20.83
CA PHE A 190 19.81 -4.70 -21.43
C PHE A 190 20.75 -3.74 -22.17
N THR A 191 22.05 -3.96 -21.97
CA THR A 191 23.15 -3.29 -22.67
C THR A 191 23.98 -4.33 -23.41
N GLN A 192 24.82 -3.87 -24.35
CA GLN A 192 25.65 -4.72 -25.21
C GLN A 192 24.81 -5.65 -26.12
N ARG A 193 25.46 -6.60 -26.80
CA ARG A 193 24.83 -7.58 -27.72
C ARG A 193 25.52 -8.93 -27.64
N GLY A 194 24.81 -9.99 -28.06
CA GLY A 194 25.35 -11.35 -28.11
C GLY A 194 25.78 -11.85 -26.73
N ASN A 195 26.93 -12.50 -26.64
CA ASN A 195 27.44 -13.05 -25.37
C ASN A 195 27.76 -11.98 -24.31
N ASN A 196 27.95 -10.72 -24.72
CA ASN A 196 28.27 -9.62 -23.82
C ASN A 196 27.03 -8.95 -23.20
N THR A 197 25.82 -9.40 -23.57
CA THR A 197 24.55 -8.82 -23.10
C THR A 197 24.45 -8.85 -21.58
N GLN A 198 24.08 -7.72 -20.99
CA GLN A 198 24.08 -7.52 -19.54
C GLN A 198 22.91 -6.63 -19.12
N VAL A 199 22.34 -6.92 -17.96
CA VAL A 199 21.40 -6.01 -17.29
C VAL A 199 22.21 -4.92 -16.60
N MET A 200 21.85 -3.65 -16.82
CA MET A 200 22.45 -2.47 -16.19
C MET A 200 21.40 -1.36 -16.06
N THR A 201 21.70 -0.36 -15.23
CA THR A 201 21.02 0.95 -15.22
C THR A 201 21.72 1.92 -16.18
N PHE A 202 21.13 3.10 -16.40
CA PHE A 202 21.83 4.17 -17.12
C PHE A 202 22.88 4.81 -16.19
N PRO A 203 24.01 5.34 -16.73
CA PRO A 203 25.13 5.82 -15.91
C PRO A 203 24.76 6.84 -14.83
N ASP A 204 23.86 7.78 -15.15
CA ASP A 204 23.45 8.87 -14.27
C ASP A 204 22.02 8.71 -13.72
N GLU A 205 21.36 7.57 -14.00
CA GLU A 205 20.00 7.29 -13.53
C GLU A 205 20.01 5.96 -12.74
N PRO A 206 20.09 6.01 -11.41
CA PRO A 206 19.95 4.81 -10.60
C PRO A 206 18.55 4.21 -10.76
N PHE A 207 18.36 2.96 -10.33
CA PHE A 207 17.06 2.30 -10.34
C PHE A 207 16.14 2.82 -9.21
N ALA A 208 15.84 4.11 -9.25
CA ALA A 208 15.02 4.86 -8.30
C ALA A 208 13.52 4.68 -8.59
N SER A 209 13.05 3.42 -8.62
CA SER A 209 11.63 3.10 -8.69
C SER A 209 11.08 2.80 -7.30
N TYR A 210 9.83 3.17 -7.04
CA TYR A 210 9.09 2.80 -5.83
C TYR A 210 8.68 1.31 -5.77
N PHE A 211 9.04 0.55 -6.80
CA PHE A 211 8.68 -0.84 -6.98
C PHE A 211 9.92 -1.73 -7.21
N SER A 212 11.12 -1.19 -6.96
CA SER A 212 12.40 -1.84 -7.29
C SER A 212 12.54 -3.22 -6.64
N GLY A 213 12.05 -3.39 -5.41
CA GLY A 213 12.16 -4.65 -4.67
C GLY A 213 11.31 -5.79 -5.24
N ASN A 214 10.33 -5.53 -6.12
CA ASN A 214 9.63 -6.60 -6.84
C ASN A 214 10.58 -7.32 -7.81
N THR A 215 11.58 -6.62 -8.36
CA THR A 215 12.57 -7.22 -9.26
C THR A 215 13.43 -8.28 -8.54
N VAL A 216 13.73 -8.08 -7.26
CA VAL A 216 14.42 -9.05 -6.39
C VAL A 216 13.57 -10.32 -6.19
N GLN A 217 12.26 -10.15 -5.96
CA GLN A 217 11.35 -11.27 -5.76
C GLN A 217 11.21 -12.12 -7.02
N ILE A 218 10.96 -11.50 -8.18
CA ILE A 218 10.69 -12.20 -9.45
C ILE A 218 11.95 -12.77 -10.13
N CYS A 219 13.14 -12.28 -9.76
CA CYS A 219 14.40 -12.78 -10.31
C CYS A 219 14.55 -14.27 -9.98
N PRO A 220 14.64 -15.17 -10.98
CA PRO A 220 14.68 -16.61 -10.76
C PRO A 220 16.07 -17.12 -10.31
N VAL A 221 17.01 -16.21 -10.06
CA VAL A 221 18.40 -16.45 -9.70
C VAL A 221 18.85 -15.38 -8.70
N GLY A 222 19.97 -15.59 -8.03
CA GLY A 222 20.53 -14.62 -7.06
C GLY A 222 21.22 -13.42 -7.69
N ALA A 223 20.76 -12.94 -8.85
CA ALA A 223 21.35 -11.80 -9.55
C ALA A 223 20.89 -10.46 -8.95
N LEU A 224 19.61 -10.33 -8.60
CA LEU A 224 19.09 -9.16 -7.89
C LEU A 224 18.83 -9.55 -6.45
N THR A 225 19.43 -8.81 -5.51
CA THR A 225 19.28 -9.05 -4.07
C THR A 225 18.91 -7.76 -3.35
N ALA A 226 18.17 -7.87 -2.26
CA ALA A 226 17.81 -6.73 -1.42
C ALA A 226 18.94 -6.41 -0.45
N THR A 227 19.39 -5.16 -0.40
CA THR A 227 20.39 -4.67 0.55
C THR A 227 20.12 -5.11 1.99
N PRO A 228 18.90 -4.94 2.56
CA PRO A 228 18.65 -5.28 3.97
C PRO A 228 18.60 -6.78 4.28
N TYR A 229 18.48 -7.66 3.27
CA TYR A 229 18.38 -9.12 3.46
C TYR A 229 19.66 -9.88 3.06
N ARG A 230 20.53 -9.28 2.25
CA ARG A 230 21.76 -9.93 1.75
C ARG A 230 22.60 -10.48 2.91
N PHE A 231 22.98 -11.75 2.84
CA PHE A 231 23.74 -12.49 3.86
C PHE A 231 23.13 -12.51 5.28
N LYS A 232 21.80 -12.41 5.42
CA LYS A 232 21.13 -12.49 6.74
C LYS A 232 20.73 -13.90 7.17
N ALA A 233 20.13 -14.67 6.26
CA ALA A 233 19.69 -16.04 6.53
C ALA A 233 19.56 -16.83 5.23
N ARG A 234 19.49 -18.16 5.33
CA ARG A 234 19.14 -19.01 4.18
C ARG A 234 17.62 -19.14 4.08
N PRO A 235 17.07 -19.24 2.87
CA PRO A 235 15.63 -19.44 2.66
C PRO A 235 15.01 -20.60 3.45
N TRP A 236 15.73 -21.71 3.63
CA TRP A 236 15.23 -22.86 4.43
C TRP A 236 15.31 -22.65 5.95
N ASP A 237 16.05 -21.63 6.42
CA ASP A 237 16.09 -21.24 7.85
C ASP A 237 14.96 -20.26 8.20
N LEU A 238 14.17 -19.84 7.22
CA LEU A 238 13.08 -18.89 7.40
C LEU A 238 11.79 -19.61 7.75
N GLU A 239 11.14 -19.13 8.82
CA GLU A 239 9.75 -19.42 9.06
C GLU A 239 8.89 -18.35 8.40
N GLN A 240 7.70 -18.72 7.92
CA GLN A 240 6.86 -17.80 7.16
C GLN A 240 5.36 -17.92 7.49
N ARG A 241 4.64 -16.79 7.48
CA ARG A 241 3.18 -16.72 7.57
C ARG A 241 2.62 -15.63 6.66
N GLU A 242 1.52 -15.91 5.96
CA GLU A 242 0.81 -14.91 5.16
C GLU A 242 0.10 -13.88 6.07
N SER A 243 0.11 -12.61 5.65
CA SER A 243 -0.37 -11.44 6.40
C SER A 243 -0.84 -10.34 5.46
N THR A 244 -1.27 -9.20 6.00
CA THR A 244 -1.62 -7.99 5.24
C THR A 244 -0.77 -6.82 5.69
N CYS A 245 -0.19 -6.09 4.74
CA CYS A 245 0.53 -4.85 5.01
C CYS A 245 -0.43 -3.76 5.51
N THR A 246 -0.12 -3.16 6.66
CA THR A 246 -0.95 -2.11 7.30
C THR A 246 -0.42 -0.69 7.07
N SER A 247 0.60 -0.51 6.22
CA SER A 247 1.24 0.79 6.03
C SER A 247 0.39 1.82 5.26
N CYS A 248 -0.46 1.37 4.35
CA CYS A 248 -1.43 2.22 3.65
C CYS A 248 -2.76 1.50 3.50
N SER A 249 -3.80 2.22 3.07
CA SER A 249 -5.16 1.71 3.00
C SER A 249 -5.38 0.63 1.92
N VAL A 250 -4.44 0.37 1.01
CA VAL A 250 -4.58 -0.67 -0.02
C VAL A 250 -4.67 -2.07 0.60
N GLY A 251 -3.94 -2.31 1.69
CA GLY A 251 -3.93 -3.62 2.37
C GLY A 251 -3.35 -4.74 1.51
N CYS A 252 -2.13 -4.54 0.99
CA CYS A 252 -1.47 -5.54 0.12
C CYS A 252 -1.24 -6.86 0.88
N ARG A 253 -1.51 -8.00 0.23
CA ARG A 253 -1.21 -9.32 0.80
C ARG A 253 0.29 -9.58 0.76
N THR A 254 0.83 -10.03 1.89
CA THR A 254 2.25 -10.21 2.13
C THR A 254 2.52 -11.54 2.82
N VAL A 255 3.76 -12.00 2.78
CA VAL A 255 4.27 -13.04 3.67
C VAL A 255 5.35 -12.42 4.55
N VAL A 256 5.20 -12.64 5.86
CA VAL A 256 6.15 -12.18 6.87
C VAL A 256 7.10 -13.33 7.15
N GLN A 257 8.40 -13.09 6.93
CA GLN A 257 9.44 -14.10 7.13
C GLN A 257 10.36 -13.69 8.27
N SER A 258 10.63 -14.65 9.17
CA SER A 258 11.47 -14.46 10.34
C SER A 258 12.46 -15.61 10.50
N SER A 259 13.54 -15.34 11.25
CA SER A 259 14.43 -16.36 11.78
C SER A 259 14.90 -15.93 13.15
N ARG A 260 15.02 -16.86 14.11
CA ARG A 260 15.46 -16.58 15.49
C ARG A 260 14.69 -15.43 16.17
N ASP A 261 13.36 -15.42 15.97
CA ASP A 261 12.43 -14.40 16.49
C ASP A 261 12.71 -12.96 16.00
N GLU A 262 13.37 -12.81 14.85
CA GLU A 262 13.62 -11.52 14.21
C GLU A 262 13.00 -11.48 12.80
N LEU A 263 12.33 -10.38 12.43
CA LEU A 263 11.80 -10.19 11.07
C LEU A 263 12.94 -9.91 10.08
N LEU A 264 13.00 -10.66 8.98
CA LEU A 264 14.11 -10.54 8.02
C LEU A 264 13.72 -10.01 6.64
N ARG A 265 12.47 -10.20 6.21
CA ARG A 265 11.93 -9.61 4.98
C ARG A 265 10.42 -9.80 4.86
N PHE A 266 9.81 -8.97 4.01
CA PHE A 266 8.46 -9.16 3.49
C PHE A 266 8.50 -9.52 2.00
N GLN A 267 7.66 -10.46 1.58
CA GLN A 267 7.41 -10.73 0.16
C GLN A 267 5.93 -10.54 -0.16
N GLY A 268 5.62 -10.21 -1.42
CA GLY A 268 4.24 -10.04 -1.86
C GLY A 268 3.59 -11.38 -2.16
N VAL A 269 2.34 -11.54 -1.72
CA VAL A 269 1.52 -12.73 -1.97
C VAL A 269 0.54 -12.39 -3.09
N ASP A 270 0.41 -13.28 -4.07
CA ASP A 270 -0.56 -13.07 -5.15
C ASP A 270 -1.98 -13.04 -4.59
N SER A 271 -2.66 -11.93 -4.87
CA SER A 271 -4.06 -11.68 -4.53
C SER A 271 -4.72 -11.01 -5.73
N ASP A 272 -5.64 -11.75 -6.35
CA ASP A 272 -6.37 -11.31 -7.54
C ASP A 272 -7.09 -9.97 -7.36
N PRO A 273 -7.86 -9.75 -6.26
CA PRO A 273 -8.58 -8.49 -6.11
C PRO A 273 -7.72 -7.30 -5.68
N VAL A 274 -6.54 -7.52 -5.08
CA VAL A 274 -5.75 -6.44 -4.46
C VAL A 274 -4.42 -6.18 -5.18
N ASN A 275 -3.35 -6.92 -4.88
CA ASN A 275 -2.00 -6.50 -5.25
C ASN A 275 -1.29 -7.36 -6.31
N TRP A 276 -1.85 -8.49 -6.74
CA TRP A 276 -1.20 -9.41 -7.71
C TRP A 276 0.25 -9.82 -7.34
N GLY A 277 0.56 -9.87 -6.04
CA GLY A 277 1.91 -10.18 -5.55
C GLY A 277 2.89 -9.01 -5.57
N TRP A 278 2.46 -7.83 -6.04
CA TRP A 278 3.28 -6.62 -6.03
C TRP A 278 3.23 -5.91 -4.68
N LEU A 279 4.35 -5.27 -4.33
CA LEU A 279 4.45 -4.38 -3.17
C LEU A 279 5.13 -3.07 -3.59
N CYS A 280 4.83 -1.98 -2.90
CA CYS A 280 5.72 -0.82 -2.92
C CYS A 280 6.95 -1.07 -2.03
N ASP A 281 8.02 -0.35 -2.30
CA ASP A 281 9.29 -0.51 -1.60
C ASP A 281 9.18 -0.12 -0.12
N ARG A 282 8.40 0.92 0.23
CA ARG A 282 8.07 1.22 1.64
C ARG A 282 7.47 0.02 2.35
N GLY A 283 6.45 -0.61 1.78
CA GLY A 283 5.79 -1.77 2.38
C GLY A 283 6.62 -3.07 2.34
N ARG A 284 7.70 -3.10 1.56
CA ARG A 284 8.60 -4.26 1.44
C ARG A 284 9.78 -4.17 2.40
N PHE A 285 10.32 -2.98 2.63
CA PHE A 285 11.57 -2.77 3.35
C PHE A 285 11.40 -2.14 4.74
N ASN A 286 10.20 -1.70 5.13
CA ASN A 286 9.96 -1.12 6.46
C ASN A 286 9.96 -2.13 7.63
N PHE A 287 10.19 -3.42 7.38
CA PHE A 287 10.25 -4.46 8.43
C PHE A 287 11.36 -4.18 9.47
N GLN A 288 12.42 -3.47 9.08
CA GLN A 288 13.53 -3.16 9.97
C GLN A 288 13.10 -2.29 11.16
N SER A 289 12.06 -1.45 11.01
CA SER A 289 11.49 -0.68 12.12
C SER A 289 11.00 -1.57 13.26
N THR A 290 10.41 -2.75 12.97
CA THR A 290 9.95 -3.67 14.02
C THR A 290 11.12 -4.13 14.91
N ASN A 291 12.31 -4.31 14.32
CA ASN A 291 13.51 -4.76 15.03
C ASN A 291 14.31 -3.60 15.67
N SER A 292 13.88 -2.34 15.50
CA SER A 292 14.63 -1.18 15.99
C SER A 292 14.83 -1.21 17.51
N GLU A 293 16.01 -0.75 17.94
CA GLU A 293 16.35 -0.59 19.37
C GLU A 293 15.57 0.54 20.04
N ASP A 294 15.04 1.50 19.27
CA ASP A 294 14.26 2.64 19.75
C ASP A 294 12.80 2.29 20.11
N ARG A 295 12.41 1.01 20.01
CA ARG A 295 11.07 0.53 20.33
C ARG A 295 10.75 0.72 21.81
N LEU A 296 9.52 1.13 22.09
CA LEU A 296 8.97 1.10 23.44
C LEU A 296 8.76 -0.36 23.86
N VAL A 297 9.28 -0.73 25.03
CA VAL A 297 9.29 -2.12 25.54
C VAL A 297 8.68 -2.29 26.93
N THR A 298 8.51 -1.20 27.68
CA THR A 298 7.90 -1.21 29.02
C THR A 298 7.02 0.01 29.22
N PRO A 299 5.94 -0.06 30.02
CA PRO A 299 5.19 1.12 30.44
C PRO A 299 6.10 2.14 31.11
N GLN A 300 5.87 3.41 30.79
CA GLN A 300 6.67 4.53 31.30
C GLN A 300 5.76 5.66 31.78
N VAL A 301 6.13 6.28 32.89
CA VAL A 301 5.52 7.51 33.40
C VAL A 301 6.51 8.66 33.30
N LYS A 302 6.00 9.84 32.95
CA LYS A 302 6.82 11.05 32.87
C LYS A 302 7.18 11.54 34.27
N SER A 303 8.47 11.80 34.47
CA SER A 303 9.06 12.32 35.70
C SER A 303 10.01 13.46 35.32
N GLY A 304 9.52 14.70 35.43
CA GLY A 304 10.19 15.88 34.89
C GLY A 304 10.32 15.79 33.38
N ASP A 305 11.54 15.94 32.87
CA ASP A 305 11.87 15.84 31.44
C ASP A 305 12.25 14.42 30.99
N SER A 306 12.09 13.42 31.87
CA SER A 306 12.51 12.03 31.63
C SER A 306 11.35 11.05 31.84
N PHE A 307 11.52 9.83 31.35
CA PHE A 307 10.57 8.74 31.56
C PHE A 307 11.14 7.73 32.56
N THR A 308 10.32 7.30 33.51
CA THR A 308 10.64 6.22 34.45
C THR A 308 9.79 5.00 34.12
N THR A 309 10.44 3.84 34.01
CA THR A 309 9.73 2.57 33.80
C THR A 309 8.88 2.22 35.01
N VAL A 310 7.63 1.83 34.76
CA VAL A 310 6.65 1.40 35.77
C VAL A 310 6.04 0.05 35.40
N THR A 311 5.34 -0.57 36.36
CA THR A 311 4.59 -1.80 36.08
C THR A 311 3.32 -1.49 35.30
N TRP A 312 2.78 -2.50 34.60
CA TRP A 312 1.49 -2.38 33.90
C TRP A 312 0.34 -2.02 34.85
N SER A 313 0.27 -2.62 36.03
CA SER A 313 -0.76 -2.30 37.03
C SER A 313 -0.70 -0.83 37.44
N GLU A 314 0.49 -0.34 37.79
CA GLU A 314 0.68 1.06 38.21
C GLU A 314 0.33 2.05 37.09
N ALA A 315 0.73 1.76 35.86
CA ALA A 315 0.40 2.59 34.70
C ALA A 315 -1.12 2.63 34.47
N LEU A 316 -1.78 1.47 34.40
CA LEU A 316 -3.21 1.38 34.16
C LEU A 316 -4.04 1.95 35.32
N ASP A 317 -3.63 1.74 36.57
CA ASP A 317 -4.27 2.35 37.74
C ASP A 317 -4.18 3.88 37.68
N THR A 318 -3.07 4.42 37.20
CA THR A 318 -2.90 5.87 37.05
C THR A 318 -3.78 6.43 35.92
N VAL A 319 -3.86 5.75 34.78
CA VAL A 319 -4.80 6.10 33.70
C VAL A 319 -6.24 6.03 34.21
N ALA A 320 -6.63 4.93 34.86
CA ALA A 320 -7.99 4.72 35.34
C ALA A 320 -8.38 5.73 36.42
N ARG A 321 -7.47 6.07 37.36
CA ARG A 321 -7.69 7.15 38.32
C ARG A 321 -7.95 8.48 37.61
N THR A 322 -7.16 8.81 36.60
CA THR A 322 -7.32 10.07 35.85
C THR A 322 -8.67 10.12 35.14
N VAL A 323 -9.03 9.04 34.44
CA VAL A 323 -10.32 8.92 33.74
C VAL A 323 -11.51 9.04 34.72
N ARG A 324 -11.44 8.42 35.90
CA ARG A 324 -12.50 8.52 36.92
C ARG A 324 -12.70 9.92 37.49
N HIS A 325 -11.63 10.71 37.56
CA HIS A 325 -11.69 12.09 38.08
C HIS A 325 -11.89 13.14 36.97
N ALA A 326 -11.89 12.73 35.71
CA ALA A 326 -12.15 13.61 34.58
C ALA A 326 -13.60 14.10 34.61
N ARG A 327 -13.83 15.34 34.15
CA ARG A 327 -15.18 15.87 33.98
C ARG A 327 -15.96 15.03 32.96
N PRO A 328 -17.28 14.85 33.12
CA PRO A 328 -18.09 14.18 32.10
C PRO A 328 -17.89 14.80 30.71
N GLY A 329 -17.63 13.97 29.70
CA GLY A 329 -17.38 14.43 28.33
C GLY A 329 -16.04 15.15 28.11
N SER A 330 -15.05 15.00 29.01
CA SER A 330 -13.71 15.60 28.86
C SER A 330 -12.59 14.59 28.57
N VAL A 331 -12.95 13.33 28.28
CA VAL A 331 -12.01 12.31 27.81
C VAL A 331 -12.11 12.24 26.29
N ALA A 332 -10.97 12.16 25.59
CA ALA A 332 -10.93 12.08 24.15
C ALA A 332 -9.92 11.05 23.63
N LEU A 333 -10.20 10.45 22.47
CA LEU A 333 -9.35 9.47 21.80
C LEU A 333 -8.98 9.96 20.39
N ILE A 334 -7.70 9.91 20.04
CA ILE A 334 -7.22 10.19 18.68
C ILE A 334 -6.42 8.98 18.18
N GLY A 335 -6.77 8.45 17.00
CA GLY A 335 -6.08 7.36 16.32
C GLY A 335 -6.73 5.99 16.47
N GLY A 336 -5.93 4.93 16.34
CA GLY A 336 -6.36 3.53 16.39
C GLY A 336 -6.39 2.84 15.02
N ALA A 337 -6.38 3.60 13.92
CA ALA A 337 -6.33 3.04 12.57
C ALA A 337 -5.01 2.31 12.24
N ARG A 338 -3.92 2.52 12.97
CA ARG A 338 -2.69 1.73 12.77
C ARG A 338 -2.77 0.32 13.38
N GLY A 339 -3.71 0.09 14.29
CA GLY A 339 -3.99 -1.20 14.91
C GLY A 339 -4.89 -2.10 14.06
N THR A 340 -5.21 -3.27 14.57
CA THR A 340 -6.16 -4.21 13.98
C THR A 340 -7.62 -3.73 14.19
N ASN A 341 -8.58 -4.38 13.53
CA ASN A 341 -10.00 -4.14 13.80
C ASN A 341 -10.35 -4.47 15.26
N GLU A 342 -9.73 -5.49 15.83
CA GLU A 342 -9.93 -5.91 17.22
C GLU A 342 -9.37 -4.89 18.21
N ASP A 343 -8.21 -4.30 17.89
CA ASP A 343 -7.63 -3.18 18.64
C ASP A 343 -8.61 -1.98 18.66
N ALA A 344 -9.07 -1.58 17.47
CA ALA A 344 -9.99 -0.45 17.33
C ALA A 344 -11.35 -0.72 18.02
N PHE A 345 -11.89 -1.93 17.90
CA PHE A 345 -13.14 -2.33 18.52
C PHE A 345 -13.07 -2.29 20.05
N MET A 346 -11.98 -2.76 20.66
CA MET A 346 -11.84 -2.71 22.11
C MET A 346 -11.69 -1.28 22.63
N TRP A 347 -10.99 -0.40 21.91
CA TRP A 347 -10.95 1.02 22.25
C TRP A 347 -12.30 1.71 22.06
N ALA A 348 -13.08 1.32 21.05
CA ALA A 348 -14.47 1.78 20.90
C ALA A 348 -15.34 1.32 22.09
N LYS A 349 -15.18 0.07 22.56
CA LYS A 349 -15.87 -0.47 23.74
C LYS A 349 -15.49 0.32 25.02
N VAL A 350 -14.22 0.69 25.18
CA VAL A 350 -13.78 1.60 26.27
C VAL A 350 -14.47 2.96 26.17
N ALA A 351 -14.48 3.55 24.98
CA ALA A 351 -15.13 4.84 24.77
C ALA A 351 -16.64 4.77 25.02
N ASP A 352 -17.33 3.72 24.57
CA ASP A 352 -18.77 3.53 24.80
C ASP A 352 -19.08 3.37 26.30
N ALA A 353 -18.30 2.55 27.02
CA ALA A 353 -18.46 2.35 28.45
C ALA A 353 -18.29 3.63 29.28
N LEU A 354 -17.46 4.55 28.78
CA LEU A 354 -17.17 5.86 29.40
C LEU A 354 -18.04 7.00 28.85
N GLY A 355 -18.88 6.75 27.85
CA GLY A 355 -19.67 7.80 27.18
C GLY A 355 -18.82 8.82 26.41
N VAL A 356 -17.67 8.41 25.88
CA VAL A 356 -16.75 9.27 25.12
C VAL A 356 -17.24 9.46 23.69
N THR A 357 -17.64 10.68 23.36
CA THR A 357 -18.07 11.11 22.02
C THR A 357 -16.93 11.74 21.20
N MET A 358 -15.91 12.29 21.88
CA MET A 358 -14.70 12.84 21.27
C MET A 358 -13.72 11.73 20.90
N ARG A 359 -14.00 11.01 19.81
CA ARG A 359 -13.13 9.93 19.31
C ARG A 359 -13.04 9.96 17.80
N ASP A 360 -11.83 9.84 17.25
CA ASP A 360 -11.63 9.77 15.81
C ASP A 360 -10.40 8.93 15.47
N ALA A 361 -10.53 8.06 14.47
CA ALA A 361 -9.44 7.21 14.00
C ALA A 361 -8.50 7.91 13.00
N GLN A 362 -8.90 9.06 12.47
CA GLN A 362 -8.12 9.85 11.51
C GLN A 362 -7.23 10.88 12.21
N LEU A 363 -6.51 11.70 11.44
CA LEU A 363 -5.64 12.77 11.94
C LEU A 363 -5.88 14.08 11.18
N ASP A 364 -7.16 14.37 10.88
CA ASP A 364 -7.59 15.53 10.06
C ASP A 364 -6.90 15.63 8.68
N ASP A 365 -6.61 14.48 8.07
CA ASP A 365 -5.91 14.37 6.79
C ASP A 365 -6.64 13.48 5.78
N GLY A 366 -7.79 12.93 6.16
CA GLY A 366 -8.64 12.11 5.32
C GLY A 366 -9.89 12.84 4.82
N LEU A 367 -10.91 12.04 4.49
CA LEU A 367 -12.25 12.53 4.14
C LEU A 367 -13.22 12.26 5.30
N PRO A 368 -14.33 13.01 5.41
CA PRO A 368 -15.40 12.70 6.36
C PRO A 368 -15.92 11.27 6.18
N SER A 369 -16.31 10.62 7.28
CA SER A 369 -16.83 9.24 7.27
C SER A 369 -18.06 9.06 6.37
N SER A 370 -18.82 10.12 6.10
CA SER A 370 -19.94 10.13 5.16
C SER A 370 -19.56 9.73 3.73
N ILE A 371 -18.28 9.74 3.34
CA ILE A 371 -17.82 9.20 2.04
C ILE A 371 -18.21 7.72 1.85
N TYR A 372 -18.42 6.99 2.95
CA TYR A 372 -18.86 5.60 2.91
C TYR A 372 -20.38 5.43 2.76
N SER A 373 -21.16 6.52 2.74
CA SER A 373 -22.61 6.45 2.52
C SER A 373 -23.00 6.27 1.05
N TYR A 374 -22.11 6.58 0.11
CA TYR A 374 -22.34 6.35 -1.32
C TYR A 374 -22.19 4.86 -1.67
N ALA A 375 -22.67 4.47 -2.87
CA ALA A 375 -22.37 3.15 -3.42
C ALA A 375 -20.85 2.94 -3.48
N GLN A 376 -20.35 1.83 -2.94
CA GLN A 376 -18.90 1.58 -2.82
C GLN A 376 -18.39 0.69 -3.95
N ALA A 377 -17.22 1.02 -4.50
CA ALA A 377 -16.51 0.20 -5.47
C ALA A 377 -15.40 -0.65 -4.80
N THR A 378 -14.92 -1.67 -5.51
CA THR A 378 -13.69 -2.39 -5.19
C THR A 378 -12.57 -2.01 -6.15
N ILE A 379 -11.32 -2.26 -5.80
CA ILE A 379 -10.15 -2.11 -6.67
C ILE A 379 -10.37 -2.87 -7.97
N ASP A 380 -10.85 -4.12 -7.87
CA ASP A 380 -11.08 -4.95 -9.05
C ASP A 380 -12.21 -4.42 -9.95
N SER A 381 -13.35 -4.01 -9.36
CA SER A 381 -14.45 -3.42 -10.15
C SER A 381 -14.03 -2.10 -10.81
N THR A 382 -13.21 -1.30 -10.13
CA THR A 382 -12.64 -0.06 -10.68
C THR A 382 -11.74 -0.33 -11.89
N CYS A 383 -11.08 -1.49 -11.91
CA CYS A 383 -10.14 -1.89 -12.96
C CYS A 383 -10.77 -2.82 -14.03
N ALA A 384 -12.07 -3.14 -13.93
CA ALA A 384 -12.72 -4.11 -14.80
C ALA A 384 -13.15 -3.54 -16.17
N GLY A 385 -13.35 -2.23 -16.27
CA GLY A 385 -13.79 -1.55 -17.49
C GLY A 385 -14.54 -0.24 -17.19
N GLY A 386 -14.85 0.55 -18.22
CA GLY A 386 -15.63 1.78 -18.09
C GLY A 386 -14.78 3.04 -17.84
N THR A 387 -15.31 3.95 -17.02
CA THR A 387 -14.71 5.27 -16.76
C THR A 387 -14.34 5.40 -15.29
N VAL A 388 -13.12 5.84 -15.01
CA VAL A 388 -12.62 6.11 -13.66
C VAL A 388 -12.32 7.59 -13.53
N ILE A 389 -12.99 8.27 -12.61
CA ILE A 389 -12.76 9.67 -12.30
C ILE A 389 -11.89 9.74 -11.04
N VAL A 390 -10.72 10.36 -11.13
CA VAL A 390 -9.74 10.44 -10.05
C VAL A 390 -9.70 11.87 -9.51
N VAL A 391 -10.10 12.03 -8.26
CA VAL A 391 -10.03 13.27 -7.46
C VAL A 391 -9.37 12.91 -6.13
N ALA A 392 -8.10 12.54 -6.22
CA ALA A 392 -7.36 11.84 -5.17
C ALA A 392 -5.94 12.40 -5.06
N PRO A 393 -5.18 12.07 -4.00
CA PRO A 393 -3.74 12.28 -3.97
C PRO A 393 -3.03 11.62 -5.17
N ASP A 394 -1.74 11.95 -5.36
CA ASP A 394 -0.90 11.17 -6.26
C ASP A 394 -0.83 9.72 -5.76
N LEU A 395 -1.55 8.84 -6.45
CA LEU A 395 -1.66 7.44 -6.07
C LEU A 395 -0.31 6.73 -6.13
N LYS A 396 0.64 7.18 -6.97
CA LYS A 396 2.00 6.60 -6.99
C LYS A 396 2.76 6.90 -5.70
N GLU A 397 2.50 8.03 -5.06
CA GLU A 397 3.12 8.44 -3.80
C GLU A 397 2.42 7.82 -2.58
N GLU A 398 1.08 7.86 -2.54
CA GLU A 398 0.32 7.49 -1.34
C GLU A 398 -0.22 6.06 -1.33
N LEU A 399 -0.67 5.55 -2.49
CA LEU A 399 -1.33 4.25 -2.66
C LEU A 399 -0.73 3.47 -3.84
N PRO A 400 0.57 3.13 -3.82
CA PRO A 400 1.32 2.84 -5.05
C PRO A 400 0.84 1.59 -5.78
N VAL A 401 0.30 0.60 -5.06
CA VAL A 401 -0.26 -0.61 -5.68
C VAL A 401 -1.61 -0.33 -6.35
N LEU A 402 -2.42 0.61 -5.84
CA LEU A 402 -3.62 1.06 -6.57
C LEU A 402 -3.22 1.78 -7.87
N PHE A 403 -2.12 2.54 -7.85
CA PHE A 403 -1.53 3.09 -9.07
C PHE A 403 -1.18 1.99 -10.09
N LEU A 404 -0.49 0.91 -9.67
CA LEU A 404 -0.17 -0.21 -10.58
C LEU A 404 -1.44 -0.83 -11.21
N ARG A 405 -2.50 -0.99 -10.41
CA ARG A 405 -3.78 -1.57 -10.86
C ARG A 405 -4.48 -0.68 -11.89
N LEU A 406 -4.58 0.62 -11.62
CA LEU A 406 -5.22 1.58 -12.52
C LEU A 406 -4.41 1.79 -13.80
N ARG A 407 -3.08 1.79 -13.70
CA ARG A 407 -2.20 1.84 -14.86
C ARG A 407 -2.45 0.64 -15.78
N ASP A 408 -2.42 -0.57 -15.24
CA ASP A 408 -2.70 -1.79 -16.01
C ASP A 408 -4.08 -1.72 -16.69
N ALA A 409 -5.08 -1.23 -15.96
CA ALA A 409 -6.43 -1.07 -16.49
C ALA A 409 -6.52 -0.05 -17.65
N ALA A 410 -5.81 1.08 -17.53
CA ALA A 410 -5.75 2.10 -18.57
C ALA A 410 -5.03 1.61 -19.82
N GLU A 411 -3.88 0.95 -19.66
CA GLU A 411 -3.05 0.49 -20.78
C GLU A 411 -3.62 -0.76 -21.47
N LYS A 412 -4.16 -1.72 -20.70
CA LYS A 412 -4.52 -3.05 -21.22
C LYS A 412 -6.02 -3.31 -21.29
N LYS A 413 -6.84 -2.67 -20.45
CA LYS A 413 -8.29 -2.97 -20.32
C LYS A 413 -9.21 -1.88 -20.85
N ARG A 414 -8.67 -0.91 -21.60
CA ARG A 414 -9.41 0.22 -22.21
C ARG A 414 -10.19 1.09 -21.20
N VAL A 415 -9.83 1.04 -19.91
CA VAL A 415 -10.42 1.95 -18.91
C VAL A 415 -10.05 3.39 -19.27
N ARG A 416 -11.03 4.28 -19.25
CA ARG A 416 -10.82 5.71 -19.48
C ARG A 416 -10.67 6.41 -18.14
N ILE A 417 -9.45 6.81 -17.81
CA ILE A 417 -9.17 7.62 -16.62
C ILE A 417 -9.40 9.10 -16.95
N ILE A 418 -10.22 9.76 -16.14
CA ILE A 418 -10.37 11.22 -16.09
C ILE A 418 -9.76 11.69 -14.78
N GLU A 419 -8.64 12.40 -14.86
CA GLU A 419 -7.94 12.92 -13.71
C GLU A 419 -8.25 14.40 -13.51
N VAL A 420 -8.59 14.78 -12.28
CA VAL A 420 -8.60 16.18 -11.83
C VAL A 420 -7.70 16.30 -10.62
N SER A 421 -6.57 16.96 -10.79
CA SER A 421 -5.52 17.09 -9.79
C SER A 421 -4.98 18.52 -9.76
N SER A 422 -4.22 18.87 -8.73
CA SER A 422 -3.60 20.20 -8.59
C SER A 422 -2.21 20.31 -9.21
N HIS A 423 -1.67 19.20 -9.70
CA HIS A 423 -0.36 19.07 -10.37
C HIS A 423 -0.33 17.74 -11.14
N GLN A 424 0.64 17.55 -12.04
CA GLN A 424 0.79 16.23 -12.70
C GLN A 424 1.16 15.17 -11.66
N THR A 425 0.46 14.04 -11.68
CA THR A 425 0.68 12.89 -10.80
C THR A 425 1.30 11.72 -11.57
N GLY A 426 1.58 10.62 -10.88
CA GLY A 426 1.96 9.36 -11.52
C GLY A 426 0.96 8.86 -12.58
N LEU A 427 -0.34 9.17 -12.45
CA LEU A 427 -1.38 8.72 -13.38
C LEU A 427 -1.55 9.62 -14.61
N THR A 428 -1.06 10.85 -14.61
CA THR A 428 -1.33 11.84 -15.66
C THR A 428 -0.98 11.33 -17.06
N LYS A 429 0.12 10.57 -17.20
CA LYS A 429 0.55 10.00 -18.49
C LYS A 429 -0.41 8.93 -19.05
N TYR A 430 -1.19 8.30 -18.17
CA TYR A 430 -2.12 7.22 -18.50
C TYR A 430 -3.58 7.69 -18.53
N ALA A 431 -3.83 8.95 -18.18
CA ALA A 431 -5.16 9.54 -18.19
C ALA A 431 -5.64 9.82 -19.62
N TRP A 432 -6.90 9.47 -19.92
CA TRP A 432 -7.54 9.85 -21.18
C TRP A 432 -7.86 11.35 -21.23
N ARG A 433 -8.19 11.92 -20.07
CA ARG A 433 -8.29 13.36 -19.83
C ARG A 433 -7.64 13.65 -18.49
N SER A 434 -6.80 14.68 -18.44
CA SER A 434 -6.25 15.20 -17.19
C SER A 434 -6.40 16.71 -17.20
N VAL A 435 -7.00 17.24 -16.14
CA VAL A 435 -7.14 18.68 -15.91
C VAL A 435 -6.44 19.03 -14.62
N GLN A 436 -5.50 19.96 -14.73
CA GLN A 436 -4.86 20.57 -13.59
C GLN A 436 -5.76 21.69 -13.07
N ALA A 437 -6.53 21.40 -12.02
CA ALA A 437 -7.36 22.38 -11.35
C ALA A 437 -6.52 23.18 -10.35
N GLU A 438 -6.75 24.49 -10.27
CA GLU A 438 -6.24 25.26 -9.14
C GLU A 438 -6.84 24.65 -7.84
N PRO A 439 -6.07 24.51 -6.75
CA PRO A 439 -6.64 24.11 -5.46
C PRO A 439 -7.90 24.92 -5.14
N GLY A 440 -8.95 24.25 -4.67
CA GLY A 440 -10.25 24.84 -4.37
C GLY A 440 -11.23 24.91 -5.54
N THR A 441 -10.85 24.46 -6.74
CA THR A 441 -11.70 24.51 -7.94
C THR A 441 -11.96 23.15 -8.59
N SER A 442 -11.68 22.04 -7.90
CA SER A 442 -11.84 20.68 -8.43
C SER A 442 -13.28 20.36 -8.87
N ALA A 443 -14.27 20.74 -8.07
CA ALA A 443 -15.69 20.54 -8.40
C ALA A 443 -16.11 21.30 -9.67
N ALA A 444 -15.67 22.55 -9.82
CA ALA A 444 -15.95 23.35 -11.01
C ALA A 444 -15.25 22.79 -12.26
N ALA A 445 -13.98 22.36 -12.12
CA ALA A 445 -13.23 21.72 -13.21
C ALA A 445 -13.91 20.41 -13.67
N LEU A 446 -14.40 19.60 -12.74
CA LEU A 446 -15.17 18.40 -13.07
C LEU A 446 -16.49 18.73 -13.74
N ALA A 447 -17.27 19.68 -13.22
CA ALA A 447 -18.53 20.07 -13.84
C ALA A 447 -18.32 20.53 -15.30
N ALA A 448 -17.27 21.31 -15.56
CA ALA A 448 -16.90 21.72 -16.91
C ALA A 448 -16.52 20.51 -17.78
N LEU A 449 -15.65 19.62 -17.30
CA LEU A 449 -15.27 18.41 -18.01
C LEU A 449 -16.46 17.51 -18.33
N LEU A 450 -17.35 17.28 -17.36
CA LEU A 450 -18.53 16.43 -17.52
C LEU A 450 -19.52 16.99 -18.55
N SER A 451 -19.50 18.31 -18.79
CA SER A 451 -20.31 18.97 -19.81
C SER A 451 -19.73 18.85 -21.24
N GLU A 452 -18.47 18.44 -21.40
CA GLU A 452 -17.89 18.21 -22.72
C GLU A 452 -18.53 17.01 -23.40
N ASN A 453 -19.00 17.16 -24.64
CA ASN A 453 -19.71 16.11 -25.39
C ASN A 453 -19.01 14.75 -25.38
N ALA A 454 -17.68 14.72 -25.52
CA ALA A 454 -16.91 13.47 -25.53
C ALA A 454 -16.91 12.79 -24.15
N VAL A 455 -16.75 13.56 -23.07
CA VAL A 455 -16.76 13.06 -21.69
C VAL A 455 -18.18 12.62 -21.32
N ALA A 456 -19.18 13.44 -21.61
CA ALA A 456 -20.59 13.14 -21.39
C ALA A 456 -20.98 11.83 -22.09
N THR A 457 -20.58 11.62 -23.34
CA THR A 457 -20.83 10.35 -24.04
C THR A 457 -20.15 9.17 -23.36
N GLN A 458 -18.91 9.35 -22.93
CA GLN A 458 -18.10 8.29 -22.29
C GLN A 458 -18.67 7.87 -20.92
N ILE A 459 -19.06 8.80 -20.06
CA ILE A 459 -19.62 8.49 -18.73
C ILE A 459 -20.98 7.81 -18.80
N HIS A 460 -21.75 8.00 -19.87
CA HIS A 460 -23.03 7.32 -20.10
C HIS A 460 -22.87 5.96 -20.83
N SER A 461 -21.66 5.61 -21.28
CA SER A 461 -21.42 4.37 -22.05
C SER A 461 -21.18 3.12 -21.21
N GLY A 462 -20.96 3.27 -19.90
CA GLY A 462 -20.63 2.16 -19.01
C GLY A 462 -20.56 2.57 -17.55
N ALA A 463 -20.03 1.68 -16.71
CA ALA A 463 -19.87 1.96 -15.29
C ALA A 463 -18.90 3.12 -15.04
N VAL A 464 -19.23 3.95 -14.04
CA VAL A 464 -18.39 5.06 -13.57
C VAL A 464 -17.96 4.78 -12.14
N THR A 465 -16.66 4.87 -11.88
CA THR A 465 -16.11 4.81 -10.52
C THR A 465 -15.37 6.09 -10.20
N ILE A 466 -15.56 6.61 -8.98
CA ILE A 466 -14.89 7.79 -8.46
C ILE A 466 -13.83 7.34 -7.46
N VAL A 467 -12.56 7.59 -7.73
CA VAL A 467 -11.47 7.42 -6.76
C VAL A 467 -11.27 8.75 -6.05
N ALA A 468 -11.65 8.83 -4.78
CA ALA A 468 -11.74 10.10 -4.05
C ALA A 468 -10.83 10.09 -2.80
N GLY A 469 -9.96 11.08 -2.67
CA GLY A 469 -9.07 11.23 -1.52
C GLY A 469 -8.58 12.66 -1.36
N ARG A 470 -8.16 13.04 -0.15
CA ARG A 470 -7.66 14.39 0.12
C ARG A 470 -6.21 14.53 -0.34
N GLY A 471 -6.02 15.05 -1.56
CA GLY A 471 -4.69 15.20 -2.18
C GLY A 471 -3.89 16.44 -1.75
N ASN A 472 -4.54 17.43 -1.15
CA ASN A 472 -3.93 18.66 -0.65
C ASN A 472 -4.34 18.90 0.81
N LEU A 473 -3.36 18.93 1.72
CA LEU A 473 -3.58 19.16 3.14
C LEU A 473 -3.76 20.64 3.50
N ALA A 474 -3.40 21.56 2.60
CA ALA A 474 -3.67 22.99 2.71
C ALA A 474 -5.05 23.39 2.13
N GLU A 475 -5.87 22.40 1.78
CA GLU A 475 -7.23 22.55 1.28
C GLU A 475 -8.19 21.73 2.15
N SER A 476 -9.38 22.28 2.42
CA SER A 476 -10.43 21.58 3.15
C SER A 476 -10.94 20.34 2.38
N ALA A 477 -11.17 19.24 3.08
CA ALA A 477 -11.77 18.02 2.52
C ALA A 477 -13.14 18.27 1.84
N ASN A 478 -13.83 19.37 2.19
CA ASN A 478 -15.10 19.77 1.61
C ASN A 478 -15.03 20.00 0.09
N HIS A 479 -13.89 20.43 -0.45
CA HIS A 479 -13.71 20.61 -1.90
C HIS A 479 -13.74 19.27 -2.65
N VAL A 480 -13.15 18.22 -2.07
CA VAL A 480 -13.22 16.86 -2.62
C VAL A 480 -14.62 16.28 -2.48
N MET A 481 -15.30 16.50 -1.34
CA MET A 481 -16.70 16.06 -1.17
C MET A 481 -17.63 16.74 -2.19
N ALA A 482 -17.49 18.05 -2.41
CA ALA A 482 -18.25 18.78 -3.43
C ALA A 482 -17.96 18.26 -4.86
N ALA A 483 -16.72 17.86 -5.14
CA ALA A 483 -16.35 17.23 -6.40
C ALA A 483 -17.01 15.85 -6.59
N VAL A 484 -17.06 15.03 -5.54
CA VAL A 484 -17.80 13.75 -5.55
C VAL A 484 -19.28 13.99 -5.78
N ASP A 485 -19.91 14.93 -5.07
CA ASP A 485 -21.32 15.28 -5.22
C ASP A 485 -21.65 15.77 -6.63
N ALA A 486 -20.76 16.55 -7.26
CA ALA A 486 -20.93 17.01 -8.63
C ALA A 486 -20.98 15.82 -9.62
N VAL A 487 -20.13 14.81 -9.44
CA VAL A 487 -20.14 13.60 -10.27
C VAL A 487 -21.39 12.75 -9.99
N ILE A 488 -21.74 12.52 -8.73
CA ILE A 488 -22.93 11.73 -8.35
C ILE A 488 -24.22 12.39 -8.86
N SER A 489 -24.28 13.72 -8.86
CA SER A 489 -25.40 14.47 -9.44
C SER A 489 -25.53 14.26 -10.94
N ALA A 490 -24.42 14.15 -11.66
CA ALA A 490 -24.39 13.88 -13.10
C ALA A 490 -24.61 12.38 -13.42
N VAL A 491 -24.11 11.49 -12.58
CA VAL A 491 -24.16 10.03 -12.74
C VAL A 491 -24.55 9.37 -11.42
N PRO A 492 -25.86 9.27 -11.10
CA PRO A 492 -26.33 8.71 -9.82
C PRO A 492 -25.96 7.24 -9.56
N SER A 493 -25.60 6.50 -10.61
CA SER A 493 -25.14 5.11 -10.52
C SER A 493 -23.63 4.97 -10.25
N ALA A 494 -22.87 6.07 -10.19
CA ALA A 494 -21.44 6.00 -9.95
C ALA A 494 -21.13 5.46 -8.55
N ALA A 495 -20.11 4.60 -8.48
CA ALA A 495 -19.62 4.06 -7.22
C ALA A 495 -18.34 4.80 -6.78
N VAL A 496 -18.08 4.84 -5.49
CA VAL A 496 -16.94 5.55 -4.88
C VAL A 496 -15.94 4.54 -4.31
N LEU A 497 -14.67 4.76 -4.60
CA LEU A 497 -13.52 4.10 -3.97
C LEU A 497 -12.77 5.13 -3.13
N PRO A 498 -12.97 5.18 -1.79
CA PRO A 498 -12.29 6.15 -0.94
C PRO A 498 -10.78 5.86 -0.83
N ALA A 499 -9.96 6.74 -1.40
CA ALA A 499 -8.50 6.68 -1.42
C ALA A 499 -7.89 7.37 -0.19
N LEU A 500 -8.21 6.87 1.00
CA LEU A 500 -7.59 7.35 2.25
C LEU A 500 -6.15 6.85 2.37
N ARG A 501 -5.26 7.56 3.05
CA ARG A 501 -3.85 7.17 3.14
C ARG A 501 -3.58 5.96 4.02
N ARG A 502 -3.94 6.05 5.30
CA ARG A 502 -3.50 5.11 6.35
C ARG A 502 -4.20 3.75 6.22
N GLY A 503 -3.48 2.70 6.62
CA GLY A 503 -4.08 1.37 6.80
C GLY A 503 -5.24 1.42 7.79
N ASN A 504 -6.15 0.46 7.65
CA ASN A 504 -7.28 0.20 8.55
C ASN A 504 -8.22 1.36 8.91
N VAL A 505 -8.13 2.56 8.31
CA VAL A 505 -8.99 3.70 8.66
C VAL A 505 -10.46 3.34 8.51
N ARG A 506 -10.83 2.70 7.38
CA ARG A 506 -12.20 2.22 7.17
C ARG A 506 -12.62 1.22 8.24
N GLY A 507 -11.73 0.31 8.64
CA GLY A 507 -11.98 -0.67 9.70
C GLY A 507 -12.25 -0.01 11.05
N ALA A 508 -11.35 0.87 11.49
CA ALA A 508 -11.47 1.57 12.76
C ALA A 508 -12.74 2.42 12.85
N LEU A 509 -13.09 3.15 11.79
CA LEU A 509 -14.35 3.89 11.70
C LEU A 509 -15.56 2.95 11.76
N SER A 510 -15.50 1.81 11.05
CA SER A 510 -16.59 0.83 10.97
C SER A 510 -16.88 0.11 12.30
N VAL A 511 -15.88 -0.01 13.18
CA VAL A 511 -16.02 -0.69 14.48
C VAL A 511 -16.19 0.26 15.66
N GLY A 512 -16.44 1.55 15.40
CA GLY A 512 -16.88 2.51 16.40
C GLY A 512 -15.88 3.60 16.81
N LEU A 513 -14.64 3.60 16.30
CA LEU A 513 -13.71 4.74 16.45
C LEU A 513 -14.00 5.85 15.44
N ALA A 514 -15.26 6.22 15.30
CA ALA A 514 -15.72 7.27 14.41
C ALA A 514 -16.18 8.50 15.20
N PRO A 515 -15.95 9.71 14.65
CA PRO A 515 -16.42 10.94 15.28
C PRO A 515 -17.95 10.99 15.30
N SER A 516 -18.52 11.39 16.43
CA SER A 516 -19.94 11.73 16.56
C SER A 516 -20.11 13.24 16.71
N ASP A 517 -21.21 13.79 16.19
CA ASP A 517 -21.58 15.21 16.34
C ASP A 517 -20.51 16.22 15.90
N GLY A 518 -19.70 15.86 14.89
CA GLY A 518 -18.63 16.73 14.37
C GLY A 518 -17.36 16.78 15.23
N ASN A 519 -17.21 15.90 16.22
CA ASN A 519 -16.01 15.81 17.07
C ASN A 519 -14.86 15.06 16.37
N ASP A 520 -14.45 15.53 15.19
CA ASP A 520 -13.26 15.02 14.49
C ASP A 520 -11.97 15.37 15.24
N THR A 521 -10.84 14.83 14.79
CA THR A 521 -9.53 15.07 15.43
C THR A 521 -9.20 16.55 15.61
N ALA A 522 -9.54 17.41 14.64
CA ALA A 522 -9.29 18.84 14.76
C ALA A 522 -10.15 19.47 15.87
N ALA A 523 -11.44 19.13 15.92
CA ALA A 523 -12.33 19.57 16.99
C ALA A 523 -11.88 19.06 18.38
N ILE A 524 -11.34 17.84 18.47
CA ILE A 524 -10.75 17.31 19.71
C ILE A 524 -9.55 18.15 20.15
N LEU A 525 -8.63 18.47 19.23
CA LEU A 525 -7.46 19.29 19.53
C LEU A 525 -7.86 20.73 19.90
N GLU A 526 -8.89 21.30 19.27
CA GLU A 526 -9.45 22.61 19.65
C GLU A 526 -10.07 22.57 21.06
N ALA A 527 -10.83 21.52 21.38
CA ALA A 527 -11.37 21.32 22.72
C ALA A 527 -10.25 21.20 23.76
N ALA A 528 -9.20 20.44 23.45
CA ALA A 528 -8.03 20.29 24.32
C ALA A 528 -7.28 21.62 24.51
N ALA A 529 -7.02 22.36 23.44
CA ALA A 529 -6.39 23.68 23.49
C ALA A 529 -7.18 24.68 24.35
N ASN A 530 -8.50 24.54 24.40
CA ASN A 530 -9.40 25.35 25.23
C ASN A 530 -9.58 24.80 26.65
N GLY A 531 -8.77 23.82 27.08
CA GLY A 531 -8.82 23.23 28.42
C GLY A 531 -10.09 22.42 28.71
N LYS A 532 -10.78 21.94 27.67
CA LYS A 532 -12.00 21.10 27.80
C LYS A 532 -11.69 19.60 27.87
N VAL A 533 -10.47 19.18 27.54
CA VAL A 533 -10.03 17.78 27.60
C VAL A 533 -9.18 17.57 28.85
N ASP A 534 -9.67 16.77 29.79
CA ASP A 534 -8.92 16.38 31.00
C ASP A 534 -8.00 15.19 30.73
N CYS A 535 -8.39 14.27 29.85
CA CYS A 535 -7.59 13.10 29.48
C CYS A 535 -7.63 12.89 27.96
N LEU A 536 -6.47 12.96 27.30
CA LEU A 536 -6.32 12.68 25.88
C LEU A 536 -5.57 11.36 25.71
N ILE A 537 -6.18 10.40 25.02
CA ILE A 537 -5.57 9.10 24.72
C ILE A 537 -5.19 9.06 23.24
N LEU A 538 -3.89 8.96 22.96
CA LEU A 538 -3.32 8.80 21.62
C LEU A 538 -3.12 7.31 21.33
N LEU A 539 -3.76 6.82 20.27
CA LEU A 539 -3.74 5.41 19.87
C LEU A 539 -2.91 5.25 18.58
N GLY A 540 -1.61 4.98 18.73
CA GLY A 540 -0.65 4.91 17.61
C GLY A 540 -0.66 6.19 16.75
N ALA A 541 -0.95 7.32 17.37
CA ALA A 541 -1.20 8.60 16.74
C ALA A 541 -0.11 9.62 17.12
N ASP A 542 0.34 10.39 16.12
CA ASP A 542 1.31 11.45 16.31
C ASP A 542 0.79 12.78 15.75
N PRO A 543 -0.17 13.45 16.43
CA PRO A 543 -0.70 14.74 15.98
C PRO A 543 0.38 15.78 15.69
N LEU A 544 1.46 15.81 16.47
CA LEU A 544 2.56 16.74 16.29
C LEU A 544 3.33 16.55 14.99
N SER A 545 3.24 15.41 14.30
CA SER A 545 3.87 15.20 12.99
C SER A 545 2.87 15.04 11.84
N ASP A 546 1.69 14.48 12.10
CA ASP A 546 0.76 14.03 11.05
C ASP A 546 -0.46 14.97 10.85
N VAL A 547 -0.85 15.79 11.83
CA VAL A 547 -1.95 16.76 11.69
C VAL A 547 -1.46 17.98 10.90
N ALA A 548 -2.28 18.46 9.96
CA ALA A 548 -1.92 19.52 9.02
C ALA A 548 -1.70 20.89 9.70
N ASP A 549 -2.52 21.24 10.69
CA ASP A 549 -2.35 22.46 11.50
C ASP A 549 -1.41 22.18 12.68
N ALA A 550 -0.11 22.49 12.49
CA ALA A 550 0.92 22.23 13.50
C ALA A 550 0.72 23.06 14.78
N ASP A 551 0.19 24.28 14.66
CA ASP A 551 -0.09 25.14 15.81
C ASP A 551 -1.24 24.57 16.65
N LEU A 552 -2.33 24.15 16.01
CA LEU A 552 -3.43 23.49 16.69
C LEU A 552 -2.99 22.20 17.37
N ALA A 553 -2.17 21.37 16.70
CA ALA A 553 -1.64 20.16 17.30
C ALA A 553 -0.82 20.47 18.57
N ARG A 554 0.09 21.45 18.52
CA ARG A 554 0.87 21.89 19.70
C ARG A 554 -0.01 22.38 20.83
N ARG A 555 -0.94 23.30 20.54
CA ARG A 555 -1.86 23.84 21.56
C ARG A 555 -2.79 22.76 22.12
N GLY A 556 -3.25 21.83 21.29
CA GLY A 556 -4.11 20.73 21.70
C GLY A 556 -3.42 19.78 22.67
N ILE A 557 -2.22 19.31 22.30
CA ILE A 557 -1.42 18.44 23.18
C ILE A 557 -1.05 19.15 24.49
N ALA A 558 -0.63 20.42 24.43
CA ALA A 558 -0.27 21.19 25.62
C ALA A 558 -1.47 21.58 26.50
N GLY A 559 -2.67 21.68 25.92
CA GLY A 559 -3.89 22.07 26.62
C GLY A 559 -4.62 20.91 27.30
N ALA A 560 -4.36 19.67 26.88
CA ALA A 560 -4.86 18.48 27.57
C ALA A 560 -4.18 18.35 28.95
N LYS A 561 -4.97 18.14 30.02
CA LYS A 561 -4.41 18.07 31.39
C LYS A 561 -3.59 16.81 31.66
N PHE A 562 -3.91 15.73 30.94
CA PHE A 562 -3.23 14.45 31.04
C PHE A 562 -3.26 13.76 29.68
N VAL A 563 -2.10 13.28 29.22
CA VAL A 563 -1.94 12.64 27.92
C VAL A 563 -1.43 11.21 28.10
N VAL A 564 -2.13 10.25 27.51
CA VAL A 564 -1.73 8.84 27.45
C VAL A 564 -1.37 8.50 26.02
N ALA A 565 -0.19 7.94 25.77
CA ALA A 565 0.19 7.43 24.46
C ALA A 565 0.28 5.90 24.48
N VAL A 566 -0.45 5.26 23.58
CA VAL A 566 -0.32 3.82 23.28
C VAL A 566 0.42 3.74 21.94
N ASP A 567 1.71 3.41 21.97
CA ASP A 567 2.56 3.51 20.79
C ASP A 567 3.67 2.45 20.76
N THR A 568 4.24 2.27 19.58
CA THR A 568 5.37 1.37 19.31
C THR A 568 6.72 2.06 19.50
N PHE A 569 6.76 3.39 19.38
CA PHE A 569 7.94 4.25 19.52
C PHE A 569 7.61 5.50 20.33
N LEU A 570 8.62 6.15 20.89
CA LEU A 570 8.47 7.48 21.46
C LEU A 570 8.41 8.53 20.33
N SER A 571 7.24 8.68 19.72
CA SER A 571 6.96 9.70 18.72
C SER A 571 7.05 11.12 19.32
N PRO A 572 7.19 12.18 18.49
CA PRO A 572 7.08 13.56 18.95
C PRO A 572 5.88 13.79 19.87
N SER A 573 4.68 13.30 19.53
CA SER A 573 3.52 13.42 20.42
C SER A 573 3.63 12.57 21.69
N ALA A 574 4.13 11.34 21.60
CA ALA A 574 4.30 10.47 22.77
C ALA A 574 5.34 11.02 23.77
N ALA A 575 6.35 11.77 23.31
CA ALA A 575 7.31 12.45 24.20
C ALA A 575 6.64 13.51 25.11
N HIS A 576 5.47 14.01 24.73
CA HIS A 576 4.65 14.90 25.56
C HIS A 576 3.69 14.16 26.49
N ALA A 577 3.54 12.84 26.37
CA ALA A 577 2.61 12.07 27.18
C ALA A 577 3.07 11.95 28.65
N ASP A 578 2.11 11.96 29.57
CA ASP A 578 2.34 11.68 30.99
C ASP A 578 2.53 10.19 31.24
N ILE A 579 1.88 9.34 30.44
CA ILE A 579 2.07 7.89 30.43
C ILE A 579 2.22 7.39 29.00
N VAL A 580 3.20 6.52 28.80
CA VAL A 580 3.42 5.80 27.55
C VAL A 580 3.25 4.30 27.80
N LEU A 581 2.37 3.67 27.03
CA LEU A 581 2.06 2.24 27.08
C LEU A 581 2.59 1.57 25.79
N PRO A 582 3.49 0.57 25.91
CA PRO A 582 4.13 -0.02 24.76
C PRO A 582 3.19 -0.98 24.03
N ALA A 583 2.93 -0.70 22.75
CA ALA A 583 2.08 -1.51 21.88
C ALA A 583 2.89 -2.48 21.01
N ALA A 584 2.29 -3.62 20.69
CA ALA A 584 2.82 -4.58 19.72
C ALA A 584 2.72 -4.01 18.29
N ALA A 585 3.79 -4.14 17.51
CA ALA A 585 3.87 -3.68 16.13
C ALA A 585 3.37 -4.74 15.14
N TYR A 586 3.43 -4.40 13.84
CA TYR A 586 3.15 -5.33 12.77
C TYR A 586 4.13 -6.52 12.80
N GLY A 587 3.59 -7.74 12.69
CA GLY A 587 4.33 -8.99 12.83
C GLY A 587 4.43 -9.52 14.26
N GLU A 588 4.02 -8.73 15.27
CA GLU A 588 4.05 -9.09 16.69
C GLU A 588 2.65 -9.41 17.26
N LYS A 589 1.57 -9.21 16.48
CA LYS A 589 0.18 -9.47 16.91
C LYS A 589 -0.68 -10.09 15.82
N ASP A 590 -1.63 -10.92 16.24
CA ASP A 590 -2.70 -11.45 15.39
C ASP A 590 -3.95 -10.54 15.40
N GLY A 591 -4.71 -10.57 14.32
CA GLY A 591 -6.00 -9.89 14.20
C GLY A 591 -6.42 -9.75 12.75
N THR A 592 -7.26 -8.76 12.47
CA THR A 592 -7.75 -8.47 11.12
C THR A 592 -7.60 -7.00 10.77
N THR A 593 -7.53 -6.67 9.48
CA THR A 593 -7.55 -5.31 8.98
C THR A 593 -8.50 -5.18 7.80
N MET A 594 -9.18 -4.05 7.70
CA MET A 594 -10.05 -3.65 6.60
C MET A 594 -9.33 -2.62 5.72
N ASN A 595 -9.17 -2.95 4.44
CA ASN A 595 -8.59 -2.03 3.47
C ASN A 595 -9.63 -1.00 2.94
N LEU A 596 -9.22 -0.15 2.01
CA LEU A 596 -10.02 0.96 1.46
C LEU A 596 -11.33 0.53 0.79
N GLU A 597 -11.39 -0.67 0.21
CA GLU A 597 -12.60 -1.22 -0.44
C GLU A 597 -13.52 -1.97 0.54
N GLY A 598 -13.18 -2.02 1.83
CA GLY A 598 -13.95 -2.75 2.84
C GLY A 598 -13.56 -4.22 2.95
N ARG A 599 -12.45 -4.65 2.33
CA ARG A 599 -11.98 -6.03 2.39
C ARG A 599 -11.24 -6.29 3.68
N VAL A 600 -11.78 -7.22 4.47
CA VAL A 600 -11.19 -7.71 5.71
C VAL A 600 -10.24 -8.87 5.43
N THR A 601 -9.02 -8.76 5.95
CA THR A 601 -7.93 -9.75 5.79
C THR A 601 -7.15 -9.97 7.10
N ASN A 602 -6.43 -11.11 7.20
CA ASN A 602 -5.66 -11.46 8.39
C ASN A 602 -4.38 -10.63 8.52
N VAL A 603 -4.11 -10.17 9.74
CA VAL A 603 -2.81 -9.72 10.24
C VAL A 603 -2.32 -10.81 11.19
N VAL A 604 -1.06 -11.23 11.04
CA VAL A 604 -0.53 -12.38 11.81
C VAL A 604 0.67 -12.03 12.67
N GLN A 605 0.73 -12.65 13.83
CA GLN A 605 1.92 -12.72 14.66
C GLN A 605 2.89 -13.74 14.07
N LYS A 606 4.13 -13.29 13.82
CA LYS A 606 5.26 -14.13 13.37
C LYS A 606 6.40 -14.15 14.39
N ILE A 607 6.57 -13.07 15.14
CA ILE A 607 7.57 -12.94 16.20
C ILE A 607 6.91 -12.53 17.53
N THR A 608 7.64 -12.64 18.62
CA THR A 608 7.20 -12.20 19.95
C THR A 608 7.28 -10.67 20.05
N PRO A 609 6.27 -9.97 20.63
CA PRO A 609 6.41 -8.56 20.99
C PRO A 609 7.66 -8.30 21.84
N ARG A 610 8.40 -7.24 21.56
CA ARG A 610 9.61 -6.90 22.32
C ARG A 610 9.25 -6.51 23.76
N GLY A 611 10.05 -6.98 24.73
CA GLY A 611 9.89 -6.64 26.15
C GLY A 611 8.55 -7.09 26.73
N THR A 612 7.79 -6.14 27.26
CA THR A 612 6.47 -6.34 27.86
C THR A 612 5.34 -5.71 27.05
N SER A 613 5.60 -5.35 25.79
CA SER A 613 4.61 -4.79 24.87
C SER A 613 3.43 -5.72 24.67
N ARG A 614 2.24 -5.15 24.52
CA ARG A 614 0.99 -5.91 24.39
C ARG A 614 0.23 -5.46 23.14
N ALA A 615 -0.59 -6.35 22.59
CA ALA A 615 -1.56 -5.94 21.58
C ALA A 615 -2.53 -4.92 22.19
N ASP A 616 -2.92 -3.91 21.41
CA ASP A 616 -3.70 -2.77 21.90
C ASP A 616 -5.05 -3.21 22.47
N TRP A 617 -5.69 -4.24 21.88
CA TRP A 617 -6.93 -4.80 22.42
C TRP A 617 -6.79 -5.32 23.85
N MET A 618 -5.62 -5.85 24.23
CA MET A 618 -5.35 -6.30 25.61
C MET A 618 -5.23 -5.12 26.55
N ILE A 619 -4.57 -4.05 26.11
CA ILE A 619 -4.41 -2.81 26.88
C ILE A 619 -5.80 -2.19 27.16
N ALA A 620 -6.64 -2.10 26.12
CA ALA A 620 -8.01 -1.61 26.24
C ALA A 620 -8.88 -2.50 27.14
N ALA A 621 -8.80 -3.83 26.99
CA ALA A 621 -9.56 -4.77 27.82
C ALA A 621 -9.20 -4.67 29.31
N GLU A 622 -7.91 -4.56 29.62
CA GLU A 622 -7.44 -4.44 31.00
C GLU A 622 -7.80 -3.08 31.59
N LEU A 623 -7.65 -1.98 30.82
CA LEU A 623 -8.10 -0.66 31.25
C LEU A 623 -9.61 -0.65 31.58
N LEU A 624 -10.43 -1.28 30.74
CA LEU A 624 -11.87 -1.41 30.97
C LEU A 624 -12.18 -2.14 32.28
N SER A 625 -11.46 -3.24 32.55
CA SER A 625 -11.57 -4.00 33.80
C SER A 625 -11.14 -3.18 35.02
N VAL A 626 -9.99 -2.50 34.95
CA VAL A 626 -9.48 -1.63 36.02
C VAL A 626 -10.45 -0.48 36.30
N LEU A 627 -11.17 0.02 35.29
CA LEU A 627 -12.22 1.04 35.44
C LEU A 627 -13.49 0.52 36.13
N GLY A 628 -13.65 -0.80 36.27
CA GLY A 628 -14.79 -1.45 36.94
C GLY A 628 -15.89 -1.90 35.99
N HIS A 629 -15.62 -1.93 34.69
CA HIS A 629 -16.53 -2.45 33.68
C HIS A 629 -16.13 -3.89 33.31
N ASP A 630 -17.12 -4.73 33.00
CA ASP A 630 -16.83 -6.07 32.49
C ASP A 630 -16.32 -5.99 31.05
N SER A 631 -15.10 -6.44 30.82
CA SER A 631 -14.56 -6.58 29.47
C SER A 631 -15.18 -7.77 28.74
N SER A 632 -15.59 -8.81 29.48
CA SER A 632 -16.07 -10.11 28.99
C SER A 632 -15.16 -10.80 27.95
N VAL A 633 -13.88 -10.38 27.86
CA VAL A 633 -12.91 -10.87 26.88
C VAL A 633 -11.61 -11.31 27.54
N SER A 634 -11.11 -12.49 27.15
CA SER A 634 -9.84 -13.06 27.63
C SER A 634 -8.91 -13.47 26.49
N THR A 635 -9.47 -13.66 25.29
CA THR A 635 -8.77 -14.07 24.08
C THR A 635 -9.15 -13.20 22.89
N LEU A 636 -8.32 -13.18 21.85
CA LEU A 636 -8.64 -12.53 20.58
C LEU A 636 -9.96 -13.05 19.98
N ALA A 637 -10.23 -14.35 20.12
CA ALA A 637 -11.46 -14.98 19.65
C ALA A 637 -12.71 -14.44 20.38
N ASP A 638 -12.59 -14.09 21.67
CA ASP A 638 -13.68 -13.44 22.41
C ASP A 638 -13.98 -12.05 21.82
N VAL A 639 -12.94 -11.25 21.54
CA VAL A 639 -13.05 -9.92 20.92
C VAL A 639 -13.72 -10.02 19.55
N GLN A 640 -13.26 -10.96 18.72
CA GLN A 640 -13.83 -11.20 17.40
C GLN A 640 -15.30 -11.58 17.47
N ARG A 641 -15.68 -12.48 18.40
CA ARG A 641 -17.07 -12.88 18.61
C ARG A 641 -17.94 -11.70 19.06
N ASP A 642 -17.45 -10.86 19.96
CA ASP A 642 -18.17 -9.66 20.41
C ASP A 642 -18.33 -8.66 19.25
N MET A 643 -17.27 -8.42 18.47
CA MET A 643 -17.31 -7.56 17.29
C MET A 643 -18.31 -8.07 16.25
N ALA A 644 -18.34 -9.37 15.96
CA ALA A 644 -19.29 -9.98 15.04
C ALA A 644 -20.76 -9.85 15.49
N LYS A 645 -21.01 -9.84 16.81
CA LYS A 645 -22.36 -9.61 17.36
C LYS A 645 -22.75 -8.14 17.28
N ALA A 646 -21.81 -7.24 17.54
CA ALA A 646 -22.05 -5.81 17.64
C ALA A 646 -22.18 -5.13 16.26
N ILE A 647 -21.35 -5.53 15.29
CA ILE A 647 -21.23 -4.83 14.01
C ILE A 647 -21.82 -5.69 12.87
N PRO A 648 -22.91 -5.24 12.21
CA PRO A 648 -23.46 -5.93 11.05
C PRO A 648 -22.41 -6.16 9.95
N GLY A 649 -22.41 -7.35 9.34
CA GLY A 649 -21.46 -7.72 8.29
C GLY A 649 -20.15 -8.35 8.78
N PHE A 650 -19.72 -8.10 10.03
CA PHE A 650 -18.55 -8.77 10.64
C PHE A 650 -18.85 -10.19 11.14
N GLY A 651 -20.12 -10.62 11.19
CA GLY A 651 -20.46 -12.03 11.44
C GLY A 651 -19.75 -13.00 10.49
N ALA A 652 -19.65 -12.63 9.21
CA ALA A 652 -18.99 -13.44 8.17
C ALA A 652 -17.46 -13.49 8.30
N THR A 653 -16.83 -12.51 8.94
CA THR A 653 -15.37 -12.46 9.11
C THR A 653 -14.86 -13.35 10.24
N THR A 654 -15.75 -13.75 11.17
CA THR A 654 -15.44 -14.64 12.30
C THR A 654 -15.69 -16.11 12.02
N THR A 655 -16.57 -16.45 11.06
CA THR A 655 -16.96 -17.85 10.75
C THR A 655 -16.54 -18.38 9.37
N ALA A 656 -16.09 -17.57 8.40
CA ALA A 656 -15.68 -18.10 7.08
C ALA A 656 -14.29 -18.75 7.11
N VAL A 657 -14.12 -19.81 7.91
CA VAL A 657 -12.89 -20.57 8.24
C VAL A 657 -11.59 -19.77 7.99
N ALA A 658 -11.41 -18.74 8.83
CA ALA A 658 -10.24 -17.87 9.00
C ALA A 658 -9.69 -17.16 7.74
N ILE A 659 -10.57 -16.46 7.00
CA ILE A 659 -10.24 -15.52 5.91
C ILE A 659 -9.51 -16.23 4.75
N LYS A 660 -10.25 -16.47 3.66
CA LYS A 660 -9.68 -16.86 2.36
C LYS A 660 -8.46 -16.00 2.03
N ARG A 661 -7.47 -16.53 1.30
CA ARG A 661 -6.24 -15.80 0.91
C ARG A 661 -6.49 -14.36 0.44
N ASP A 662 -7.60 -14.14 -0.25
CA ASP A 662 -8.04 -12.85 -0.80
C ASP A 662 -9.02 -12.03 0.07
N GLY A 663 -9.34 -12.44 1.29
CA GLY A 663 -10.23 -11.70 2.18
C GLY A 663 -11.72 -11.69 1.80
N VAL A 664 -12.52 -10.95 2.59
CA VAL A 664 -13.97 -10.81 2.44
C VAL A 664 -14.34 -9.33 2.45
N VAL A 665 -15.14 -8.87 1.48
CA VAL A 665 -15.62 -7.48 1.44
C VAL A 665 -16.81 -7.34 2.39
N VAL A 666 -16.73 -6.38 3.30
CA VAL A 666 -17.74 -6.05 4.31
C VAL A 666 -18.19 -4.60 4.10
N THR A 667 -19.51 -4.41 4.12
CA THR A 667 -20.13 -3.08 4.08
C THR A 667 -20.80 -2.82 5.42
N VAL A 668 -20.44 -1.71 6.05
CA VAL A 668 -21.07 -1.23 7.29
C VAL A 668 -21.91 0.00 6.94
N PRO A 669 -23.19 0.06 7.34
CA PRO A 669 -24.03 1.23 7.10
C PRO A 669 -23.44 2.48 7.75
N VAL A 670 -23.44 3.59 7.01
CA VAL A 670 -23.01 4.90 7.50
C VAL A 670 -24.15 5.90 7.31
N ALA A 671 -24.24 6.89 8.19
CA ALA A 671 -25.22 7.97 8.09
C ALA A 671 -25.13 8.66 6.72
N ALA A 672 -26.29 9.06 6.18
CA ALA A 672 -26.37 9.69 4.88
C ALA A 672 -25.53 10.98 4.83
N HIS A 673 -24.80 11.15 3.73
CA HIS A 673 -24.12 12.39 3.42
C HIS A 673 -25.13 13.49 3.04
N SER A 674 -24.91 14.69 3.55
CA SER A 674 -25.59 15.91 3.08
C SER A 674 -24.69 16.62 2.09
N ASN A 675 -25.21 16.98 0.92
CA ASN A 675 -24.44 17.62 -0.14
C ASN A 675 -23.63 18.81 0.36
N VAL A 676 -22.35 18.85 -0.03
CA VAL A 676 -21.42 19.90 0.35
C VAL A 676 -21.22 20.84 -0.83
N VAL A 677 -21.38 22.15 -0.57
CA VAL A 677 -20.97 23.20 -1.52
C VAL A 677 -19.72 23.85 -0.97
N ALA A 678 -18.63 23.76 -1.72
CA ALA A 678 -17.38 24.42 -1.42
C ALA A 678 -16.94 25.25 -2.63
N SER A 679 -16.55 26.50 -2.39
CA SER A 679 -15.95 27.36 -3.40
C SER A 679 -14.78 28.11 -2.78
N ALA A 680 -13.66 28.15 -3.49
CA ALA A 680 -12.51 28.92 -3.06
C ALA A 680 -12.62 30.38 -3.54
N PRO A 681 -12.23 31.35 -2.70
CA PRO A 681 -12.17 32.75 -3.11
C PRO A 681 -11.11 32.92 -4.21
N PRO A 682 -11.25 33.89 -5.12
CA PRO A 682 -10.21 34.17 -6.12
C PRO A 682 -8.85 34.47 -5.47
N ARG A 683 -7.80 33.81 -5.94
CA ARG A 683 -6.43 34.05 -5.48
C ARG A 683 -5.93 35.42 -5.94
N ASN A 684 -5.17 36.12 -5.09
CA ASN A 684 -4.46 37.34 -5.49
C ASN A 684 -3.32 37.03 -6.47
N SER A 685 -3.17 37.82 -7.53
CA SER A 685 -2.12 37.64 -8.55
C SER A 685 -0.68 37.59 -8.01
N TYR A 686 -0.40 38.23 -6.87
CA TYR A 686 0.92 38.23 -6.21
C TYR A 686 1.15 37.02 -5.28
N GLU A 687 0.13 36.22 -5.03
CA GLU A 687 0.18 35.05 -4.14
C GLU A 687 0.20 33.76 -4.97
N PHE A 688 0.40 32.63 -4.30
CA PHE A 688 0.37 31.29 -4.84
C PHE A 688 -0.62 30.45 -4.02
N ARG A 689 -1.40 29.60 -4.68
CA ARG A 689 -2.16 28.56 -3.96
C ARG A 689 -1.20 27.56 -3.38
N LEU A 690 -1.27 27.34 -2.07
CA LEU A 690 -0.47 26.31 -1.44
C LEU A 690 -1.08 24.92 -1.71
N ASN A 691 -0.23 24.02 -2.15
CA ASN A 691 -0.54 22.61 -2.31
C ASN A 691 0.43 21.79 -1.48
N VAL A 692 -0.05 21.19 -0.40
CA VAL A 692 0.74 20.34 0.48
C VAL A 692 0.35 18.89 0.26
N SER A 693 1.19 18.16 -0.49
CA SER A 693 0.97 16.75 -0.85
C SER A 693 2.00 15.85 -0.17
N ARG A 694 1.71 14.55 -0.08
CA ARG A 694 2.62 13.58 0.55
C ARG A 694 3.53 12.91 -0.46
N LYS A 695 4.64 12.39 0.04
CA LYS A 695 5.59 11.55 -0.68
C LYS A 695 5.57 10.13 -0.12
N LEU A 696 5.99 9.14 -0.93
CA LEU A 696 6.09 7.76 -0.46
C LEU A 696 6.99 7.66 0.78
N TYR A 697 8.14 8.34 0.73
CA TYR A 697 9.09 8.47 1.83
C TYR A 697 8.94 9.84 2.50
N ASP A 698 8.73 9.81 3.80
CA ASP A 698 8.56 10.97 4.67
C ASP A 698 9.14 10.64 6.05
N ARG A 699 9.04 11.58 7.00
CA ARG A 699 9.50 11.40 8.38
C ARG A 699 8.54 10.55 9.25
N ALA A 700 7.71 9.69 8.66
CA ALA A 700 6.95 8.73 9.45
C ALA A 700 7.90 7.83 10.26
N ILE A 701 7.56 7.56 11.51
CA ILE A 701 8.47 6.90 12.46
C ILE A 701 8.96 5.54 11.97
N SER A 702 8.12 4.76 11.28
CA SER A 702 8.51 3.46 10.71
C SER A 702 9.43 3.57 9.49
N THR A 703 9.40 4.69 8.77
CA THR A 703 10.36 5.00 7.71
C THR A 703 11.70 5.41 8.33
N LEU A 704 11.67 6.33 9.30
CA LEU A 704 12.88 6.85 9.97
C LEU A 704 13.65 5.78 10.76
N THR A 705 12.94 4.82 11.35
CA THR A 705 13.55 3.74 12.14
C THR A 705 13.88 2.50 11.30
N SER A 706 13.73 2.58 9.97
CA SER A 706 14.17 1.56 9.03
C SER A 706 15.43 2.05 8.31
N PRO A 707 16.63 1.50 8.60
CA PRO A 707 17.88 1.99 8.02
C PRO A 707 17.92 1.99 6.48
N ALA A 708 17.23 1.04 5.83
CA ALA A 708 17.14 1.02 4.37
C ALA A 708 16.28 2.14 3.76
N LEU A 709 15.43 2.80 4.57
CA LEU A 709 14.46 3.81 4.10
C LEU A 709 14.72 5.22 4.63
N GLU A 710 15.45 5.37 5.75
CA GLU A 710 15.58 6.63 6.50
C GLU A 710 16.10 7.81 5.66
N ASN A 711 16.92 7.54 4.64
CA ASN A 711 17.57 8.54 3.79
C ASN A 711 16.88 8.75 2.44
N LEU A 712 15.73 8.13 2.19
CA LEU A 712 15.02 8.21 0.89
C LEU A 712 14.03 9.38 0.80
N ALA A 713 13.81 10.12 1.88
CA ALA A 713 12.93 11.29 1.89
C ALA A 713 13.60 12.46 1.13
N PRO A 714 12.91 13.09 0.15
CA PRO A 714 13.51 14.12 -0.71
C PRO A 714 13.83 15.46 -0.01
N GLY A 715 13.33 15.69 1.20
CA GLY A 715 13.55 16.95 1.93
C GLY A 715 12.50 18.03 1.63
N ALA A 716 12.44 19.02 2.53
CA ALA A 716 11.52 20.14 2.44
C ALA A 716 11.96 21.11 1.35
N GLN A 717 11.07 21.40 0.40
CA GLN A 717 11.32 22.26 -0.76
C GLN A 717 10.01 22.82 -1.29
N VAL A 718 10.06 23.94 -2.00
CA VAL A 718 8.90 24.49 -2.72
C VAL A 718 9.07 24.33 -4.22
N LEU A 719 8.15 23.61 -4.85
CA LEU A 719 8.09 23.41 -6.29
C LEU A 719 7.13 24.43 -6.90
N VAL A 720 7.61 25.21 -7.87
CA VAL A 720 6.81 26.18 -8.62
C VAL A 720 6.96 25.96 -10.13
N ASN A 721 6.05 26.52 -10.92
CA ASN A 721 6.19 26.50 -12.37
C ASN A 721 7.48 27.25 -12.80
N PRO A 722 8.21 26.83 -13.85
CA PRO A 722 9.40 27.54 -14.32
C PRO A 722 9.18 29.05 -14.58
N LEU A 723 8.02 29.42 -15.14
CA LEU A 723 7.68 30.83 -15.39
C LEU A 723 7.41 31.63 -14.11
N ASP A 724 7.01 30.94 -13.04
CA ASP A 724 6.83 31.58 -11.75
C ASP A 724 8.14 31.67 -10.97
N LEU A 725 9.09 30.75 -11.18
CA LEU A 725 10.43 30.88 -10.62
C LEU A 725 11.12 32.15 -11.17
N ASP A 726 11.02 32.38 -12.49
CA ASP A 726 11.49 33.62 -13.12
C ASP A 726 10.86 34.87 -12.48
N ARG A 727 9.57 34.79 -12.13
CA ARG A 727 8.83 35.87 -11.46
C ARG A 727 9.29 36.10 -10.02
N VAL A 728 9.62 35.03 -9.29
CA VAL A 728 10.17 35.10 -7.92
C VAL A 728 11.59 35.68 -7.93
N GLY A 729 12.35 35.44 -9.01
CA GLY A 729 13.70 35.97 -9.19
C GLY A 729 14.78 35.26 -8.37
N ALA A 730 14.50 34.04 -7.88
CA ALA A 730 15.45 33.21 -7.14
C ALA A 730 16.13 32.18 -8.08
N PRO A 731 17.41 31.81 -7.85
CA PRO A 731 18.06 30.75 -8.60
C PRO A 731 17.46 29.38 -8.25
N GLU A 732 17.55 28.41 -9.17
CA GLU A 732 17.18 27.00 -8.94
C GLU A 732 17.96 26.42 -7.74
N GLY A 733 17.25 25.83 -6.77
CA GLY A 733 17.80 25.36 -5.50
C GLY A 733 18.13 26.47 -4.50
N GLY A 734 17.91 27.74 -4.85
CA GLY A 734 18.09 28.89 -3.97
C GLY A 734 17.05 28.92 -2.87
N ASN A 735 17.37 29.56 -1.74
CA ASN A 735 16.40 29.73 -0.67
C ASN A 735 15.41 30.86 -1.00
N VAL A 736 14.14 30.65 -0.69
CA VAL A 736 13.07 31.64 -0.78
C VAL A 736 12.30 31.68 0.53
N ARG A 737 11.73 32.84 0.84
CA ARG A 737 10.78 33.01 1.92
C ARG A 737 9.39 32.64 1.42
N VAL A 738 8.77 31.64 2.03
CA VAL A 738 7.37 31.27 1.82
C VAL A 738 6.57 31.73 3.03
N SER A 739 5.56 32.57 2.83
CA SER A 739 4.87 33.25 3.94
C SER A 739 3.38 33.45 3.70
N ASN A 740 2.62 33.59 4.77
CA ASN A 740 1.26 34.12 4.77
C ASN A 740 1.09 35.09 5.95
N ASN A 741 -0.15 35.51 6.24
CA ASN A 741 -0.41 36.45 7.34
C ASN A 741 -0.06 35.89 8.73
N ASN A 742 0.06 34.57 8.87
CA ASN A 742 0.23 33.90 10.17
C ASN A 742 1.69 33.53 10.45
N SER A 743 2.46 33.15 9.43
CA SER A 743 3.82 32.63 9.60
C SER A 743 4.66 32.77 8.32
N SER A 744 5.97 32.57 8.44
CA SER A 744 6.93 32.54 7.34
C SER A 744 8.01 31.51 7.58
N LEU A 745 8.42 30.79 6.54
CA LEU A 745 9.54 29.87 6.56
C LEU A 745 10.44 30.06 5.35
N VAL A 746 11.65 29.50 5.42
CA VAL A 746 12.61 29.49 4.32
C VAL A 746 12.69 28.08 3.75
N LEU A 747 12.51 27.96 2.44
CA LEU A 747 12.60 26.70 1.70
C LEU A 747 13.49 26.87 0.47
N PRO A 748 14.23 25.82 0.05
CA PRO A 748 14.82 25.80 -1.28
C PRO A 748 13.69 25.75 -2.32
N VAL A 749 13.80 26.60 -3.36
CA VAL A 749 12.87 26.62 -4.48
C VAL A 749 13.41 25.81 -5.64
N HIS A 750 12.55 25.00 -6.24
CA HIS A 750 12.85 24.28 -7.46
C HIS A 750 11.75 24.52 -8.49
N SER A 751 12.12 24.57 -9.77
CA SER A 751 11.14 24.63 -10.84
C SER A 751 10.68 23.23 -11.24
N SER A 752 9.37 23.08 -11.51
CA SER A 752 8.83 21.86 -12.08
C SER A 752 7.71 22.17 -13.08
N PRO A 753 7.79 21.66 -14.33
CA PRO A 753 6.72 21.81 -15.30
C PRO A 753 5.46 21.02 -14.90
N SER A 754 5.56 20.11 -13.92
CA SER A 754 4.39 19.40 -13.39
C SER A 754 3.45 20.30 -12.56
N VAL A 755 3.93 21.46 -12.11
CA VAL A 755 3.19 22.39 -11.26
C VAL A 755 2.54 23.48 -12.12
N PRO A 756 1.22 23.71 -12.01
CA PRO A 756 0.55 24.81 -12.71
C PRO A 756 1.03 26.19 -12.26
N ARG A 757 0.83 27.20 -13.10
CA ARG A 757 1.16 28.58 -12.74
C ARG A 757 0.32 29.06 -11.55
N GLY A 758 0.96 29.77 -10.64
CA GLY A 758 0.33 30.31 -9.43
C GLY A 758 0.06 29.26 -8.34
N VAL A 759 0.62 28.07 -8.44
CA VAL A 759 0.58 27.02 -7.41
C VAL A 759 1.97 26.83 -6.81
N ALA A 760 2.04 26.67 -5.50
CA ALA A 760 3.24 26.31 -4.76
C ALA A 760 3.07 24.91 -4.17
N LEU A 761 3.76 23.92 -4.73
CA LEU A 761 3.68 22.53 -4.30
C LEU A 761 4.79 22.24 -3.29
N VAL A 762 4.43 21.76 -2.10
CA VAL A 762 5.36 21.46 -1.01
C VAL A 762 5.11 20.04 -0.48
N PRO A 763 6.13 19.16 -0.40
CA PRO A 763 5.97 17.84 0.19
C PRO A 763 5.79 17.91 1.72
N PHE A 764 4.81 17.20 2.24
CA PHE A 764 4.48 17.11 3.65
C PHE A 764 5.46 16.23 4.44
N ASN A 765 5.68 16.56 5.72
CA ASN A 765 6.47 15.79 6.70
C ASN A 765 7.87 15.39 6.18
N GLN A 766 8.60 16.37 5.64
CA GLN A 766 9.94 16.17 5.10
C GLN A 766 11.03 16.68 6.06
N PRO A 767 12.27 16.17 5.96
CA PRO A 767 13.42 16.78 6.63
C PRO A 767 13.59 18.25 6.23
N GLY A 768 13.70 19.15 7.20
CA GLY A 768 13.86 20.59 6.96
C GLY A 768 12.77 21.43 7.64
N ALA A 769 12.41 22.55 7.03
CA ALA A 769 11.38 23.43 7.55
C ALA A 769 9.98 22.80 7.44
N ASP A 770 9.15 23.02 8.46
CA ASP A 770 7.82 22.43 8.53
C ASP A 770 6.77 23.33 7.85
N ILE A 771 6.27 22.89 6.69
CA ILE A 771 5.28 23.65 5.92
C ILE A 771 3.95 23.86 6.68
N ARG A 772 3.66 22.99 7.66
CA ARG A 772 2.43 23.05 8.45
C ARG A 772 2.30 24.31 9.28
N GLU A 773 3.39 25.03 9.51
CA GLU A 773 3.37 26.34 10.16
C GLU A 773 2.49 27.36 9.41
N LEU A 774 2.26 27.15 8.10
CA LEU A 774 1.39 28.00 7.27
C LEU A 774 -0.07 27.55 7.22
N ILE A 775 -0.41 26.36 7.71
CA ILE A 775 -1.77 25.80 7.58
C ILE A 775 -2.58 26.09 8.83
N ARG A 776 -3.83 26.54 8.66
CA ARG A 776 -4.80 26.64 9.77
C ARG A 776 -6.07 25.90 9.44
N ARG A 777 -6.64 25.19 10.41
CA ARG A 777 -7.89 24.42 10.24
C ARG A 777 -9.08 25.27 9.79
N SER A 778 -9.12 26.54 10.19
CA SER A 778 -10.16 27.50 9.82
C SER A 778 -10.17 27.85 8.34
N ASP A 779 -9.04 27.67 7.66
CA ASP A 779 -8.89 28.09 6.28
C ASP A 779 -9.45 27.01 5.35
N SER A 780 -10.37 27.43 4.46
CA SER A 780 -10.86 26.53 3.41
C SER A 780 -9.76 26.18 2.40
N ILE A 781 -8.83 27.12 2.21
CA ILE A 781 -7.68 27.05 1.31
C ILE A 781 -6.61 28.01 1.81
N VAL A 782 -5.33 27.69 1.60
CA VAL A 782 -4.19 28.53 2.00
C VAL A 782 -3.52 29.15 0.78
N ASP A 783 -3.32 30.46 0.83
CA ASP A 783 -2.54 31.23 -0.13
C ASP A 783 -1.24 31.72 0.52
N VAL A 784 -0.14 31.73 -0.24
CA VAL A 784 1.20 32.11 0.24
C VAL A 784 1.89 33.08 -0.71
N ARG A 785 2.80 33.89 -0.17
CA ARG A 785 3.77 34.69 -0.94
C ARG A 785 5.11 34.00 -0.96
N ILE A 786 5.77 34.04 -2.11
CA ILE A 786 7.12 33.51 -2.31
C ILE A 786 8.01 34.67 -2.74
N GLU A 787 9.05 34.94 -1.94
CA GLU A 787 9.96 36.05 -2.13
C GLU A 787 11.40 35.54 -2.10
N SER A 788 12.25 36.05 -3.01
CA SER A 788 13.70 35.83 -2.92
C SER A 788 14.26 36.50 -1.65
N ILE A 789 15.25 35.87 -1.03
CA ILE A 789 15.91 36.38 0.19
C ILE A 789 17.37 36.75 -0.04
#